data_AF-A0AAN9T858-F1
#
_entry.id   AF-A0AAN9T858-F1
#
_cell.length_a   1.000
_cell.length_b   1.000
_cell.length_c   1.000
_cell.angle_alpha   90.00
_cell.angle_beta   90.00
_cell.angle_gamma   90.00
#
_symmetry.space_group_name_H-M   'P 1'
#
loop_
_entity.id
_entity.type
_entity.pdbx_description
1 polymer ?
#
loop_
_entity_poly.entity_id
_entity_poly.type
_entity_poly.pdbx_seq_one_letter_code
_entity_poly.pdbx_strand_id
1 'polypeptide(L)'
;MIFPTIEVSALVPGGIFTDLQNDGILKESIYYRFNDVNYRWVSKESWTYFVHFTIDNEKILNGKNVELVFHGLDGIAKISLNNQVLGQVDNTFVRYRFDVTEKLSHTNYLEINFESPIHSAKRLSQTASHSVPPKCLPSAYRGECHVNFLRRVQASFAWDWGLAMPSVGIWKEVELIAYDEDVIVQDIAVSTVSDGDYWKVFVRVNCSGPLRATSDITGSIDVSIFEKENVALSSRTDILLSSNSLVRNIVATLNISVPKASVELWWPNGYGPQKLYPLSAVFSNGKQENEKRIQIGFREAKLIQERVNKKNAKQGLTFFFNVNNVEIFAKGSNYIPSNILLEHTCDKKTIRHLLESAKNSNMNILRIWGGGMYECDYFYELCDEYGILIWQDMMFACSMYPVDNSFLASVNEEITQQIWRLQHHASIILWAGNNENEAALKNNWYGTWLKFSLFKKEYVHLYVDVVKKAVLAVDQSRYFMASSPSNGLQSEAEGYVSSNPYDPLYGDVHFFDYNHDSWLIDNYPMTRFASEYGYQSLPSYSTLQKVTTPEDLRSFKSKFFQHRQHSPGGQRSLIHLISFHFAAPPSRDVENFIHVSQINQAWSVKSQTEWYRKWRGTLLPNGKGRTMGAMYWQLNDIWQAPSWSSIEFGGKWKMLQYYAKKFFEPVIVTGDLDRSGSITINVISDKLNDIPNAELLIYLYNWNSMTPVDTISHSLVISKESSQRIMKTSVRDLIESNPKCKSRKRPYGSKCFVKLTLQKENSIIHENFLFPRSFKKVIGLQNCKIQTQVDSCTLENCVINVQTDSIGLFVWLDAKNIDGYFSDNGFIMTDSLHKIYFYSEKQISRDQLQNSLSATWLNQKKN
;
A
#
# COMPACT_ATOMS: atom_id res chain seq x y z
N MET A 1 13.55 25.62 35.14
CA MET A 1 12.12 25.37 35.36
C MET A 1 11.98 23.90 35.62
N ILE A 2 11.55 23.52 36.83
CA ILE A 2 11.23 22.14 37.18
C ILE A 2 9.91 21.87 36.45
N PHE A 3 9.94 21.07 35.39
CA PHE A 3 8.69 20.58 34.81
C PHE A 3 7.99 19.73 35.87
N PRO A 4 6.68 19.86 36.07
CA PRO A 4 5.95 18.91 36.93
C PRO A 4 6.19 17.49 36.40
N THR A 5 6.44 16.54 37.29
CA THR A 5 6.43 15.12 36.94
C THR A 5 5.05 14.78 36.37
N ILE A 6 5.00 14.26 35.14
CA ILE A 6 3.76 13.79 34.52
C ILE A 6 3.67 12.29 34.76
N GLU A 7 2.61 11.86 35.44
CA GLU A 7 2.28 10.46 35.65
C GLU A 7 0.82 10.28 35.21
N VAL A 8 0.59 9.31 34.34
CA VAL A 8 -0.71 9.04 33.69
C VAL A 8 -0.95 7.53 33.65
N SER A 9 -2.22 7.14 33.52
CA SER A 9 -2.59 5.75 33.25
C SER A 9 -2.17 5.37 31.84
N ALA A 10 -1.54 4.21 31.68
CA ALA A 10 -1.07 3.71 30.39
C ALA A 10 -1.81 2.44 29.97
N LEU A 11 -2.13 2.35 28.68
CA LEU A 11 -2.70 1.13 28.08
C LEU A 11 -1.60 0.25 27.47
N VAL A 12 -1.79 -1.07 27.52
CA VAL A 12 -0.93 -2.05 26.84
C VAL A 12 -1.82 -3.08 26.15
N PRO A 13 -1.76 -3.23 24.81
CA PRO A 13 -0.95 -2.44 23.87
C PRO A 13 -1.31 -0.95 23.83
N GLY A 14 -0.31 -0.08 23.73
CA GLY A 14 -0.49 1.38 23.75
C GLY A 14 0.79 2.18 23.49
N GLY A 15 0.65 3.51 23.54
CA GLY A 15 1.71 4.46 23.21
C GLY A 15 1.50 5.81 23.90
N ILE A 16 2.60 6.52 24.14
CA ILE A 16 2.61 7.65 25.06
C ILE A 16 1.70 8.81 24.63
N PHE A 17 1.56 9.06 23.34
CA PHE A 17 0.63 10.08 22.84
C PHE A 17 -0.82 9.75 23.18
N THR A 18 -1.22 8.48 23.03
CA THR A 18 -2.55 8.00 23.36
C THR A 18 -2.82 8.09 24.85
N ASP A 19 -1.86 7.67 25.68
CA ASP A 19 -1.97 7.72 27.15
C ASP A 19 -2.14 9.16 27.65
N LEU A 20 -1.31 10.09 27.16
CA LEU A 20 -1.41 11.50 27.52
C LEU A 20 -2.70 12.17 27.01
N GLN A 21 -3.25 11.71 25.87
CA GLN A 21 -4.56 12.17 25.39
C GLN A 21 -5.70 11.64 26.26
N ASN A 22 -5.66 10.36 26.64
CA ASN A 22 -6.69 9.73 27.47
C ASN A 22 -6.79 10.38 28.86
N ASP A 23 -5.65 10.75 29.45
CA ASP A 23 -5.60 11.42 30.75
C ASP A 23 -5.74 12.96 30.65
N GLY A 24 -6.04 13.49 29.47
CA GLY A 24 -6.36 14.91 29.27
C GLY A 24 -5.16 15.88 29.36
N ILE A 25 -3.92 15.36 29.37
CA ILE A 25 -2.70 16.18 29.30
C ILE A 25 -2.59 16.83 27.92
N LEU A 26 -2.85 16.06 26.86
CA LEU A 26 -3.02 16.57 25.50
C LEU A 26 -4.49 16.92 25.27
N LYS A 27 -4.81 18.21 25.45
CA LYS A 27 -6.19 18.73 25.44
C LYS A 27 -6.94 18.59 24.12
N GLU A 28 -6.22 18.47 23.02
CA GLU A 28 -6.78 18.37 21.66
C GLU A 28 -6.20 17.13 20.97
N SER A 29 -6.83 16.70 19.87
CA SER A 29 -6.27 15.64 19.04
C SER A 29 -4.84 15.98 18.59
N ILE A 30 -3.96 14.98 18.55
CA ILE A 30 -2.64 15.09 17.93
C ILE A 30 -2.70 15.53 16.46
N TYR A 31 -3.83 15.26 15.79
CA TYR A 31 -4.07 15.66 14.41
C TYR A 31 -4.68 17.05 14.29
N TYR A 32 -4.98 17.76 15.37
CA TYR A 32 -5.65 19.06 15.29
C TYR A 32 -4.66 20.17 14.92
N ARG A 33 -4.97 20.93 13.85
CA ARG A 33 -4.21 22.10 13.37
C ARG A 33 -2.69 21.89 13.30
N PHE A 34 -1.96 22.42 14.28
CA PHE A 34 -0.49 22.49 14.36
C PHE A 34 0.08 21.62 15.51
N ASN A 35 -0.72 20.68 16.03
CA ASN A 35 -0.35 19.91 17.21
C ASN A 35 0.77 18.90 16.97
N ASP A 36 1.06 18.54 15.73
CA ASP A 36 2.31 17.87 15.34
C ASP A 36 3.56 18.64 15.81
N VAL A 37 3.52 19.97 15.82
CA VAL A 37 4.61 20.81 16.33
C VAL A 37 4.41 21.13 17.81
N ASN A 38 3.19 21.49 18.23
CA ASN A 38 2.93 21.91 19.62
C ASN A 38 3.18 20.77 20.62
N TYR A 39 2.87 19.52 20.25
CA TYR A 39 3.07 18.35 21.10
C TYR A 39 4.39 17.62 20.85
N ARG A 40 5.30 18.20 20.05
CA ARG A 40 6.63 17.63 19.79
C ARG A 40 7.47 17.42 21.06
N TRP A 41 7.18 18.14 22.15
CA TRP A 41 7.85 17.95 23.43
C TRP A 41 7.73 16.51 23.93
N VAL A 42 6.60 15.82 23.70
CA VAL A 42 6.40 14.42 24.10
C VAL A 42 7.49 13.51 23.52
N SER A 43 7.82 13.69 22.25
CA SER A 43 8.88 12.93 21.57
C SER A 43 10.31 13.28 22.02
N LYS A 44 10.50 14.40 22.72
CA LYS A 44 11.81 14.86 23.22
C LYS A 44 12.10 14.38 24.63
N GLU A 45 11.06 13.96 25.35
CA GLU A 45 11.21 13.40 26.69
C GLU A 45 11.42 11.88 26.65
N SER A 46 12.03 11.38 27.72
CA SER A 46 12.08 9.95 28.03
C SER A 46 10.89 9.57 28.89
N TRP A 47 10.35 8.38 28.69
CA TRP A 47 9.14 7.92 29.37
C TRP A 47 9.37 6.57 30.01
N THR A 48 8.81 6.38 31.20
CA THR A 48 8.91 5.13 31.95
C THR A 48 7.52 4.51 32.09
N TYR A 49 7.36 3.30 31.58
CA TYR A 49 6.19 2.47 31.85
C TYR A 49 6.53 1.57 33.02
N PHE A 50 5.64 1.49 34.01
CA PHE A 50 5.82 0.62 35.16
C PHE A 50 4.52 -0.04 35.57
N VAL A 51 4.61 -1.23 36.15
CA VAL A 51 3.45 -1.95 36.70
C VAL A 51 3.86 -2.79 37.89
N HIS A 52 3.02 -2.78 38.92
CA HIS A 52 3.05 -3.77 39.98
C HIS A 52 2.06 -4.88 39.64
N PHE A 53 2.51 -6.12 39.66
CA PHE A 53 1.65 -7.27 39.39
C PHE A 53 1.93 -8.42 40.37
N THR A 54 0.88 -9.14 40.75
CA THR A 54 0.97 -10.32 41.60
C THR A 54 0.90 -11.59 40.77
N ILE A 55 1.60 -12.63 41.21
CA ILE A 55 1.53 -13.97 40.63
C ILE A 55 0.92 -14.90 41.66
N ASP A 56 -0.36 -15.21 41.47
CA ASP A 56 -1.08 -16.17 42.33
C ASP A 56 -0.94 -17.61 41.82
N ASN A 57 -0.45 -17.79 40.59
CA ASN A 57 -0.23 -19.11 40.01
C ASN A 57 1.13 -19.66 40.44
N GLU A 58 1.11 -20.54 41.43
CA GLU A 58 2.30 -21.24 41.96
C GLU A 58 3.10 -22.00 40.88
N LYS A 59 2.46 -22.43 39.77
CA LYS A 59 3.19 -23.07 38.66
C LYS A 59 4.07 -22.10 37.89
N ILE A 60 3.64 -20.85 37.78
CA ILE A 60 4.45 -19.79 37.15
C ILE A 60 5.55 -19.37 38.12
N LEU A 61 5.20 -19.17 39.40
CA LEU A 61 6.15 -18.71 40.42
C LEU A 61 7.29 -19.71 40.66
N ASN A 62 6.99 -21.02 40.63
CA ASN A 62 7.96 -22.10 40.81
C ASN A 62 8.31 -22.82 39.50
N GLY A 63 8.01 -22.23 38.34
CA GLY A 63 8.25 -22.84 37.04
C GLY A 63 9.74 -23.03 36.78
N LYS A 64 10.14 -24.12 36.10
CA LYS A 64 11.57 -24.37 35.81
C LYS A 64 12.16 -23.42 34.76
N ASN A 65 11.34 -22.97 33.82
CA ASN A 65 11.67 -21.93 32.85
C ASN A 65 10.52 -20.93 32.78
N VAL A 66 10.80 -19.67 33.04
CA VAL A 66 9.81 -18.59 32.92
C VAL A 66 10.39 -17.47 32.07
N GLU A 67 9.66 -17.07 31.05
CA GLU A 67 10.04 -16.00 30.14
C GLU A 67 9.05 -14.85 30.16
N LEU A 68 9.58 -13.63 30.19
CA LEU A 68 8.84 -12.41 29.90
C LEU A 68 9.01 -12.08 28.42
N VAL A 69 7.89 -12.07 27.69
CA VAL A 69 7.85 -11.89 26.24
C VAL A 69 7.19 -10.56 25.90
N PHE A 70 7.88 -9.73 25.13
CA PHE A 70 7.36 -8.52 24.53
C PHE A 70 7.21 -8.73 23.03
N HIS A 71 5.98 -8.69 22.52
CA HIS A 71 5.73 -8.89 21.09
C HIS A 71 6.10 -7.67 20.23
N GLY A 72 6.27 -6.50 20.85
CA GLY A 72 6.67 -5.27 20.17
C GLY A 72 6.84 -4.09 21.13
N LEU A 73 8.00 -3.44 21.08
CA LEU A 73 8.34 -2.23 21.84
C LEU A 73 8.76 -1.14 20.85
N ASP A 74 8.07 0.00 20.82
CA ASP A 74 8.40 1.11 19.91
C ASP A 74 9.44 2.02 20.55
N GLY A 75 10.70 1.86 20.13
CA GLY A 75 11.82 2.70 20.54
C GLY A 75 12.93 1.94 21.27
N ILE A 76 13.94 2.69 21.71
CA ILE A 76 15.05 2.16 22.49
C ILE A 76 14.64 2.17 23.96
N ALA A 77 14.68 1.01 24.62
CA ALA A 77 14.27 0.92 26.02
C ALA A 77 15.17 0.02 26.86
N LYS A 78 15.29 0.34 28.14
CA LYS A 78 15.90 -0.51 29.17
C LYS A 78 14.81 -1.15 30.02
N ILE A 79 14.84 -2.47 30.16
CA ILE A 79 13.83 -3.25 30.86
C ILE A 79 14.41 -3.77 32.17
N SER A 80 13.68 -3.59 33.27
CA SER A 80 14.05 -4.08 34.60
C SER A 80 12.87 -4.74 35.29
N LEU A 81 13.13 -5.81 36.04
CA LEU A 81 12.15 -6.52 36.86
C LEU A 81 12.72 -6.66 38.27
N ASN A 82 11.97 -6.23 39.29
CA ASN A 82 12.39 -6.28 40.70
C ASN A 82 13.78 -5.65 40.94
N ASN A 83 14.01 -4.48 40.35
CA ASN A 83 15.28 -3.74 40.34
C ASN A 83 16.46 -4.45 39.64
N GLN A 84 16.22 -5.57 38.95
CA GLN A 84 17.22 -6.27 38.15
C GLN A 84 17.03 -5.95 36.66
N VAL A 85 18.12 -5.54 35.99
CA VAL A 85 18.08 -5.25 34.55
C VAL A 85 17.96 -6.56 33.77
N LEU A 86 16.94 -6.66 32.93
CA LEU A 86 16.75 -7.79 32.01
C LEU A 86 17.52 -7.59 30.70
N GLY A 87 17.55 -6.37 30.18
CA GLY A 87 18.28 -6.03 28.96
C GLY A 87 17.88 -4.69 28.37
N GLN A 88 18.42 -4.41 27.18
CA GLN A 88 18.10 -3.25 26.36
C GLN A 88 17.54 -3.73 25.01
N VAL A 89 16.58 -2.99 24.47
CA VAL A 89 15.96 -3.22 23.16
C VAL A 89 16.16 -1.99 22.27
N ASP A 90 16.19 -2.18 20.95
CA ASP A 90 16.49 -1.13 19.99
C ASP A 90 15.71 -1.20 18.66
N ASN A 91 14.78 -2.15 18.53
CA ASN A 91 14.09 -2.45 17.28
C ASN A 91 12.59 -2.63 17.48
N THR A 92 11.82 -1.81 16.78
CA THR A 92 10.36 -1.79 16.87
C THR A 92 9.70 -3.05 16.31
N PHE A 93 10.40 -3.74 15.40
CA PHE A 93 9.86 -4.84 14.61
C PHE A 93 10.27 -6.22 15.13
N VAL A 94 10.88 -6.29 16.31
CA VAL A 94 11.40 -7.52 16.94
C VAL A 94 10.58 -7.90 18.17
N ARG A 95 10.30 -9.19 18.31
CA ARG A 95 9.83 -9.82 19.54
C ARG A 95 11.01 -10.12 20.46
N TYR A 96 10.91 -9.71 21.72
CA TYR A 96 11.95 -9.89 22.74
C TYR A 96 11.50 -10.90 23.80
N ARG A 97 12.40 -11.78 24.24
CA ARG A 97 12.14 -12.83 25.24
C ARG A 97 13.25 -12.84 26.30
N PHE A 98 12.91 -12.58 27.56
CA PHE A 98 13.85 -12.53 28.68
C PHE A 98 13.60 -13.68 29.67
N ASP A 99 14.64 -14.40 30.07
CA ASP A 99 14.57 -15.36 31.19
C ASP A 99 14.38 -14.62 32.52
N VAL A 100 13.27 -14.90 33.19
CA VAL A 100 12.88 -14.32 34.48
C VAL A 100 12.66 -15.38 35.56
N THR A 101 13.02 -16.64 35.29
CA THR A 101 12.80 -17.80 36.16
C THR A 101 13.15 -17.54 37.64
N GLU A 102 14.36 -17.04 37.90
CA GLU A 102 14.86 -16.79 39.26
C GLU A 102 14.69 -15.33 39.71
N LYS A 103 13.96 -14.54 38.94
CA LYS A 103 13.80 -13.09 39.15
C LYS A 103 12.41 -12.71 39.63
N LEU A 104 11.47 -13.64 39.57
CA LEU A 104 10.09 -13.44 40.01
C LEU A 104 9.96 -13.61 41.51
N SER A 105 9.01 -12.88 42.08
CA SER A 105 8.49 -13.12 43.42
C SER A 105 6.96 -13.07 43.38
N HIS A 106 6.29 -13.21 44.52
CA HIS A 106 4.82 -13.13 44.54
C HIS A 106 4.31 -11.74 44.11
N THR A 107 5.06 -10.67 44.41
CA THR A 107 4.76 -9.30 44.00
C THR A 107 5.92 -8.76 43.18
N ASN A 108 5.65 -8.37 41.95
CA ASN A 108 6.68 -7.96 41.01
C ASN A 108 6.49 -6.51 40.59
N TYR A 109 7.62 -5.84 40.37
CA TYR A 109 7.69 -4.52 39.77
C TYR A 109 8.42 -4.62 38.43
N LEU A 110 7.69 -4.41 37.33
CA LEU A 110 8.25 -4.33 35.98
C LEU A 110 8.37 -2.85 35.60
N GLU A 111 9.53 -2.47 35.07
CA GLU A 111 9.83 -1.11 34.63
C GLU A 111 10.51 -1.13 33.25
N ILE A 112 10.02 -0.29 32.34
CA ILE A 112 10.50 -0.15 30.98
C ILE A 112 10.77 1.33 30.74
N ASN A 113 12.05 1.69 30.64
CA ASN A 113 12.51 3.06 30.48
C ASN A 113 12.84 3.32 29.01
N PHE A 114 11.95 4.00 28.29
CA PHE A 114 12.17 4.42 26.91
C PHE A 114 13.01 5.69 26.82
N GLU A 115 14.01 5.69 25.95
CA GLU A 115 14.72 6.90 25.56
C GLU A 115 13.90 7.73 24.55
N SER A 116 14.05 9.05 24.58
CA SER A 116 13.51 9.91 23.52
C SER A 116 14.02 9.48 22.13
N PRO A 117 13.13 9.18 21.16
CA PRO A 117 13.56 8.74 19.83
C PRO A 117 14.40 9.82 19.10
N ILE A 118 14.09 11.10 19.30
CA ILE A 118 14.83 12.21 18.69
C ILE A 118 16.24 12.31 19.25
N HIS A 119 16.38 12.23 20.58
CA HIS A 119 17.69 12.30 21.23
C HIS A 119 18.55 11.07 20.95
N SER A 120 17.95 9.87 20.96
CA SER A 120 18.67 8.63 20.64
C SER A 120 19.14 8.59 19.19
N ALA A 121 18.30 8.96 18.22
CA ALA A 121 18.71 9.05 16.81
C ALA A 121 19.90 9.99 16.62
N LYS A 122 19.85 11.17 17.24
CA LYS A 122 20.95 12.14 17.22
C LYS A 122 22.21 11.57 17.87
N ARG A 123 22.11 10.96 19.05
CA ARG A 123 23.24 10.34 19.77
C ARG A 123 23.92 9.28 18.91
N LEU A 124 23.16 8.35 18.33
CA LEU A 124 23.68 7.29 17.46
C LEU A 124 24.37 7.86 16.21
N SER A 125 23.82 8.93 15.64
CA SER A 125 24.46 9.61 14.50
C SER A 125 25.81 10.25 14.85
N GLN A 126 26.01 10.69 16.10
CA GLN A 126 27.26 11.30 16.56
C GLN A 126 28.34 10.26 16.86
N THR A 127 27.95 9.03 17.19
CA THR A 127 28.87 7.92 17.44
C THR A 127 29.23 7.11 16.18
N ALA A 128 28.55 7.39 15.05
CA ALA A 128 28.82 6.74 13.78
C ALA A 128 30.23 7.05 13.26
N SER A 129 30.85 6.07 12.60
CA SER A 129 32.20 6.22 12.03
C SER A 129 32.29 7.31 10.94
N HIS A 130 31.16 7.61 10.30
CA HIS A 130 31.03 8.68 9.32
C HIS A 130 29.56 9.14 9.23
N SER A 131 29.32 10.28 8.57
CA SER A 131 27.96 10.80 8.34
C SER A 131 27.18 9.91 7.39
N VAL A 132 26.03 9.41 7.84
CA VAL A 132 25.08 8.61 7.05
C VAL A 132 23.88 9.47 6.64
N PRO A 133 23.70 9.80 5.34
CA PRO A 133 22.66 10.70 4.89
C PRO A 133 21.30 10.03 4.58
N PRO A 134 20.20 10.78 4.50
CA PRO A 134 20.11 12.22 4.77
C PRO A 134 20.18 12.52 6.27
N LYS A 135 20.81 13.65 6.62
CA LYS A 135 20.90 14.08 8.03
C LYS A 135 19.52 14.43 8.60
N CYS A 136 18.78 15.24 7.85
CA CYS A 136 17.46 15.73 8.20
C CYS A 136 16.57 15.69 6.96
N LEU A 137 15.26 15.59 7.20
CA LEU A 137 14.24 15.68 6.16
C LEU A 137 14.13 17.12 5.61
N PRO A 138 13.55 17.32 4.42
CA PRO A 138 13.23 18.65 3.92
C PRO A 138 12.40 19.46 4.92
N SER A 139 12.69 20.75 5.05
CA SER A 139 12.03 21.62 6.05
C SER A 139 10.50 21.70 5.87
N ALA A 140 10.00 21.50 4.65
CA ALA A 140 8.57 21.44 4.35
C ALA A 140 7.84 20.32 5.10
N TYR A 141 8.53 19.24 5.47
CA TYR A 141 7.95 18.08 6.15
C TYR A 141 7.70 18.36 7.63
N ARG A 142 8.37 19.38 8.18
CA ARG A 142 8.30 19.75 9.61
C ARG A 142 8.67 18.58 10.53
N GLY A 143 9.56 17.75 10.02
CA GLY A 143 10.00 16.50 10.64
C GLY A 143 11.22 16.65 11.53
N GLU A 144 11.71 15.49 11.96
CA GLU A 144 12.89 15.35 12.79
C GLU A 144 14.06 14.73 12.00
N CYS A 145 15.24 14.68 12.58
CA CYS A 145 16.48 14.25 11.91
C CYS A 145 16.89 12.83 12.29
N HIS A 146 17.74 12.19 11.47
CA HIS A 146 18.47 10.95 11.79
C HIS A 146 17.62 9.68 11.98
N VAL A 147 16.40 9.61 11.45
CA VAL A 147 15.54 8.41 11.59
C VAL A 147 16.18 7.12 11.07
N ASN A 148 17.10 7.23 10.11
CA ASN A 148 17.87 6.13 9.53
C ASN A 148 18.81 5.41 10.52
N PHE A 149 19.06 5.98 11.70
CA PHE A 149 19.81 5.32 12.78
C PHE A 149 18.93 4.45 13.69
N LEU A 150 17.61 4.48 13.50
CA LEU A 150 16.66 3.72 14.32
C LEU A 150 15.94 2.67 13.48
N ARG A 151 15.81 1.45 14.02
CA ARG A 151 14.92 0.43 13.47
C ARG A 151 13.50 0.64 13.99
N ARG A 152 12.81 1.56 13.32
CA ARG A 152 11.40 1.93 13.56
C ARG A 152 10.72 2.35 12.26
N VAL A 153 9.43 2.66 12.31
CA VAL A 153 8.69 3.23 11.17
C VAL A 153 9.39 4.51 10.69
N GLN A 154 9.92 4.50 9.48
CA GLN A 154 10.76 5.61 8.98
C GLN A 154 9.94 6.90 8.79
N ALA A 155 8.68 6.77 8.38
CA ALA A 155 7.75 7.90 8.26
C ALA A 155 7.30 8.51 9.60
N SER A 156 7.61 7.90 10.75
CA SER A 156 7.26 8.46 12.07
C SER A 156 7.94 9.81 12.36
N PHE A 157 9.05 10.10 11.67
CA PHE A 157 9.78 11.38 11.74
C PHE A 157 9.28 12.40 10.70
N ALA A 158 8.09 12.18 10.12
CA ALA A 158 7.47 12.86 8.98
C ALA A 158 7.85 12.28 7.61
N TRP A 159 7.00 12.59 6.63
CA TRP A 159 7.20 12.34 5.21
C TRP A 159 6.53 13.43 4.38
N ASP A 160 6.67 13.44 3.05
CA ASP A 160 6.02 14.45 2.18
C ASP A 160 4.48 14.40 2.14
N TRP A 161 3.88 13.40 2.79
CA TRP A 161 2.45 13.24 3.01
C TRP A 161 2.07 12.98 4.48
N GLY A 162 3.04 12.92 5.42
CA GLY A 162 2.83 12.45 6.80
C GLY A 162 3.43 13.37 7.85
N LEU A 163 2.78 13.50 9.01
CA LEU A 163 3.29 14.25 10.17
C LEU A 163 4.45 13.54 10.88
N ALA A 164 5.26 14.30 11.60
CA ALA A 164 6.14 13.73 12.61
C ALA A 164 5.38 13.57 13.92
N MET A 165 5.31 12.35 14.44
CA MET A 165 4.93 12.00 15.81
C MET A 165 5.70 10.76 16.23
N PRO A 166 7.04 10.86 16.43
CA PRO A 166 7.81 9.72 16.89
C PRO A 166 7.43 9.42 18.35
N SER A 167 6.63 8.37 18.50
CA SER A 167 6.12 7.86 19.78
C SER A 167 7.10 6.89 20.43
N VAL A 168 6.80 6.54 21.67
CA VAL A 168 7.34 5.38 22.38
C VAL A 168 6.21 4.64 23.09
N GLY A 169 6.36 3.34 23.27
CA GLY A 169 5.37 2.55 24.00
C GLY A 169 5.46 1.06 23.75
N ILE A 170 4.57 0.34 24.43
CA ILE A 170 4.43 -1.10 24.34
C ILE A 170 3.32 -1.38 23.33
N TRP A 171 3.66 -1.33 22.04
CA TRP A 171 2.66 -1.31 20.95
C TRP A 171 2.06 -2.68 20.60
N LYS A 172 2.53 -3.76 21.24
CA LYS A 172 1.96 -5.11 21.18
C LYS A 172 1.88 -5.74 22.57
N GLU A 173 1.27 -6.92 22.64
CA GLU A 173 1.03 -7.64 23.89
C GLU A 173 2.32 -8.03 24.63
N VAL A 174 2.18 -8.23 25.95
CA VAL A 174 3.22 -8.69 26.86
C VAL A 174 2.73 -9.93 27.60
N GLU A 175 3.56 -10.98 27.63
CA GLU A 175 3.18 -12.27 28.20
C GLU A 175 4.24 -12.77 29.18
N LEU A 176 3.79 -13.49 30.21
CA LEU A 176 4.64 -14.30 31.07
C LEU A 176 4.37 -15.76 30.76
N ILE A 177 5.35 -16.45 30.19
CA ILE A 177 5.21 -17.83 29.73
C ILE A 177 6.07 -18.72 30.63
N ALA A 178 5.42 -19.59 31.41
CA ALA A 178 6.08 -20.59 32.23
C ALA A 178 5.96 -21.98 31.59
N TYR A 179 7.07 -22.70 31.56
CA TYR A 179 7.14 -24.02 30.97
C TYR A 179 8.27 -24.85 31.60
N ASP A 180 8.10 -26.18 31.64
CA ASP A 180 9.07 -27.06 32.28
C ASP A 180 10.05 -27.63 31.26
N GLU A 181 9.62 -28.65 30.52
CA GLU A 181 10.37 -29.30 29.43
C GLU A 181 9.69 -29.06 28.08
N ASP A 182 8.86 -28.01 28.02
CA ASP A 182 7.94 -27.84 26.91
C ASP A 182 8.64 -27.32 25.65
N VAL A 183 8.25 -27.88 24.52
CA VAL A 183 8.63 -27.39 23.20
C VAL A 183 7.44 -26.63 22.63
N ILE A 184 7.69 -25.39 22.21
CA ILE A 184 6.68 -24.51 21.64
C ILE A 184 6.91 -24.43 20.13
N VAL A 185 5.89 -24.75 19.35
CA VAL A 185 5.86 -24.52 17.91
C VAL A 185 5.68 -23.03 17.67
N GLN A 186 6.78 -22.34 17.33
CA GLN A 186 6.79 -20.90 17.22
C GLN A 186 6.27 -20.43 15.88
N ASP A 187 6.79 -20.98 14.78
CA ASP A 187 6.53 -20.49 13.43
C ASP A 187 6.52 -21.64 12.44
N ILE A 188 5.74 -21.49 11.38
CA ILE A 188 5.62 -22.47 10.30
C ILE A 188 5.86 -21.74 8.98
N ALA A 189 6.84 -22.20 8.22
CA ALA A 189 7.09 -21.76 6.86
C ALA A 189 6.69 -22.89 5.89
N VAL A 190 6.01 -22.53 4.81
CA VAL A 190 5.44 -23.48 3.86
C VAL A 190 5.75 -23.04 2.44
N SER A 191 6.29 -23.95 1.63
CA SER A 191 6.37 -23.74 0.19
C SER A 191 5.73 -24.91 -0.57
N THR A 192 5.08 -24.60 -1.68
CA THR A 192 4.40 -25.58 -2.53
C THR A 192 5.01 -25.59 -3.92
N VAL A 193 5.33 -26.76 -4.44
CA VAL A 193 5.87 -26.95 -5.80
C VAL A 193 5.03 -28.01 -6.51
N SER A 194 4.65 -27.75 -7.76
CA SER A 194 3.98 -28.77 -8.57
C SER A 194 5.00 -29.75 -9.16
N ASP A 195 4.76 -31.05 -8.99
CA ASP A 195 5.63 -32.14 -9.45
C ASP A 195 4.78 -33.33 -9.96
N GLY A 196 4.74 -33.52 -11.28
CA GLY A 196 3.87 -34.51 -11.93
C GLY A 196 2.39 -34.31 -11.58
N ASP A 197 1.74 -35.37 -11.08
CA ASP A 197 0.34 -35.35 -10.65
C ASP A 197 0.14 -34.89 -9.19
N TYR A 198 1.20 -34.43 -8.53
CA TYR A 198 1.18 -34.06 -7.12
C TYR A 198 1.67 -32.62 -6.89
N TRP A 199 1.27 -32.06 -5.75
CA TRP A 199 1.93 -30.95 -5.09
C TRP A 199 2.88 -31.50 -4.03
N LYS A 200 4.13 -31.04 -4.06
CA LYS A 200 5.08 -31.21 -2.96
C LYS A 200 4.96 -30.00 -2.04
N VAL A 201 4.59 -30.25 -0.78
CA VAL A 201 4.49 -29.24 0.27
C VAL A 201 5.69 -29.42 1.18
N PHE A 202 6.58 -28.44 1.19
CA PHE A 202 7.75 -28.39 2.06
C PHE A 202 7.39 -27.54 3.26
N VAL A 203 7.35 -28.17 4.43
CA VAL A 203 6.97 -27.53 5.70
C VAL A 203 8.20 -27.45 6.58
N ARG A 204 8.52 -26.25 7.04
CA ARG A 204 9.56 -26.01 8.04
C ARG A 204 8.89 -25.51 9.30
N VAL A 205 9.16 -26.16 10.42
CA VAL A 205 8.57 -25.84 11.71
C VAL A 205 9.66 -25.36 12.64
N ASN A 206 9.63 -24.07 13.00
CA ASN A 206 10.53 -23.48 13.97
C ASN A 206 9.96 -23.70 15.37
N CYS A 207 10.67 -24.48 16.17
CA CYS A 207 10.29 -24.79 17.55
C CYS A 207 11.28 -24.18 18.51
N SER A 208 10.80 -23.71 19.67
CA SER A 208 11.67 -23.28 20.76
C SER A 208 11.54 -24.17 21.98
N GLY A 209 12.67 -24.58 22.54
CA GLY A 209 12.74 -25.32 23.81
C GLY A 209 13.06 -24.43 25.02
N PRO A 210 13.20 -25.03 26.20
CA PRO A 210 13.65 -24.34 27.42
C PRO A 210 15.08 -23.84 27.30
N LEU A 211 15.29 -22.63 27.84
CA LEU A 211 16.62 -22.03 27.93
C LEU A 211 17.56 -22.83 28.84
N ARG A 212 17.01 -23.45 29.88
CA ARG A 212 17.74 -24.26 30.86
C ARG A 212 17.31 -25.72 30.77
N ALA A 213 17.55 -26.34 29.61
CA ALA A 213 17.30 -27.77 29.44
C ALA A 213 18.26 -28.60 30.31
N THR A 214 17.73 -29.40 31.23
CA THR A 214 18.53 -30.28 32.11
C THR A 214 18.77 -31.67 31.52
N SER A 215 18.10 -32.00 30.42
CA SER A 215 18.19 -33.27 29.69
C SER A 215 17.77 -33.08 28.23
N ASP A 216 18.20 -33.99 27.35
CA ASP A 216 17.73 -34.00 25.95
C ASP A 216 16.20 -34.12 25.93
N ILE A 217 15.53 -33.31 25.10
CA ILE A 217 14.08 -33.38 24.91
C ILE A 217 13.82 -34.07 23.58
N THR A 218 13.19 -35.24 23.62
CA THR A 218 12.75 -35.98 22.44
C THR A 218 11.25 -35.81 22.24
N GLY A 219 10.81 -35.76 20.97
CA GLY A 219 9.40 -35.75 20.61
C GLY A 219 9.23 -35.90 19.11
N SER A 220 8.00 -35.79 18.62
CA SER A 220 7.69 -35.74 17.20
C SER A 220 6.95 -34.47 16.84
N ILE A 221 7.08 -34.08 15.57
CA ILE A 221 6.24 -33.07 14.95
C ILE A 221 5.36 -33.76 13.92
N ASP A 222 4.06 -33.60 14.11
CA ASP A 222 3.00 -34.06 13.22
C ASP A 222 2.43 -32.85 12.47
N VAL A 223 2.45 -32.91 11.14
CA VAL A 223 1.88 -31.86 10.28
C VAL A 223 0.68 -32.40 9.53
N SER A 224 -0.44 -31.69 9.60
CA SER A 224 -1.69 -32.06 8.94
C SER A 224 -2.25 -30.91 8.13
N ILE A 225 -2.77 -31.23 6.93
CA ILE A 225 -3.51 -30.30 6.06
C ILE A 225 -4.97 -30.72 6.06
N PHE A 226 -5.87 -29.77 6.29
CA PHE A 226 -7.29 -30.02 6.46
C PHE A 226 -8.09 -29.58 5.24
N GLU A 227 -9.10 -30.37 4.89
CA GLU A 227 -10.18 -29.96 3.99
C GLU A 227 -11.47 -29.88 4.82
N LYS A 228 -11.93 -28.65 5.09
CA LYS A 228 -12.96 -28.37 6.11
C LYS A 228 -12.49 -28.83 7.49
N GLU A 229 -13.28 -29.62 8.22
CA GLU A 229 -12.92 -30.16 9.54
C GLU A 229 -12.24 -31.54 9.48
N ASN A 230 -12.12 -32.14 8.29
CA ASN A 230 -11.49 -33.46 8.14
C ASN A 230 -10.02 -33.29 7.75
N VAL A 231 -9.15 -34.14 8.32
CA VAL A 231 -7.76 -34.27 7.88
C VAL A 231 -7.76 -34.81 6.46
N ALA A 232 -7.32 -34.00 5.50
CA ALA A 232 -7.18 -34.45 4.12
C ALA A 232 -5.91 -35.31 3.97
N LEU A 233 -4.80 -34.86 4.56
CA LEU A 233 -3.49 -35.54 4.54
C LEU A 233 -2.64 -35.16 5.78
N SER A 234 -1.79 -36.08 6.24
CA SER A 234 -0.86 -35.87 7.36
C SER A 234 0.54 -36.47 7.09
N SER A 235 1.57 -35.91 7.72
CA SER A 235 2.96 -36.41 7.70
C SER A 235 3.62 -36.17 9.06
N ARG A 236 4.56 -37.03 9.45
CA ARG A 236 5.20 -37.03 10.78
C ARG A 236 6.72 -37.08 10.65
N THR A 237 7.42 -36.34 11.50
CA THR A 237 8.88 -36.49 11.70
C THR A 237 9.22 -36.49 13.18
N ASP A 238 10.23 -37.25 13.57
CA ASP A 238 10.79 -37.18 14.93
C ASP A 238 11.77 -36.00 15.03
N ILE A 239 11.82 -35.37 16.20
CA ILE A 239 12.76 -34.30 16.54
C ILE A 239 13.54 -34.64 17.82
N LEU A 240 14.80 -34.23 17.85
CA LEU A 240 15.66 -34.32 19.02
C LEU A 240 16.20 -32.93 19.34
N LEU A 241 15.91 -32.43 20.54
CA LEU A 241 16.51 -31.24 21.13
C LEU A 241 17.63 -31.69 22.08
N SER A 242 18.88 -31.41 21.71
CA SER A 242 20.01 -31.75 22.57
C SER A 242 20.21 -30.72 23.69
N SER A 243 20.35 -31.20 24.92
CA SER A 243 20.60 -30.41 26.14
C SER A 243 21.92 -29.66 26.13
N ASN A 244 22.89 -30.10 25.32
CA ASN A 244 24.21 -29.46 25.23
C ASN A 244 24.27 -28.30 24.23
N SER A 245 23.16 -27.97 23.58
CA SER A 245 23.09 -26.88 22.63
C SER A 245 22.38 -25.68 23.25
N LEU A 246 23.04 -24.52 23.32
CA LEU A 246 22.42 -23.21 23.62
C LEU A 246 21.43 -22.78 22.51
N VAL A 247 20.98 -23.72 21.68
CA VAL A 247 20.16 -23.51 20.50
C VAL A 247 18.72 -23.39 20.96
N ARG A 248 18.28 -22.15 21.12
CA ARG A 248 16.91 -21.79 21.52
C ARG A 248 15.85 -22.25 20.51
N ASN A 249 16.25 -22.46 19.25
CA ASN A 249 15.36 -22.74 18.12
C ASN A 249 15.82 -23.96 17.29
N ILE A 250 14.95 -24.95 17.10
CA ILE A 250 15.17 -26.05 16.17
C ILE A 250 14.19 -25.94 15.00
N VAL A 251 14.71 -26.16 13.80
CA VAL A 251 13.89 -26.20 12.59
C VAL A 251 13.73 -27.65 12.14
N ALA A 252 12.52 -28.18 12.29
CA ALA A 252 12.17 -29.46 11.67
C ALA A 252 11.70 -29.24 10.23
N THR A 253 11.97 -30.19 9.35
CA THR A 253 11.55 -30.12 7.94
C THR A 253 10.77 -31.37 7.57
N LEU A 254 9.59 -31.18 6.98
CA LEU A 254 8.69 -32.24 6.55
C LEU A 254 8.27 -32.01 5.10
N ASN A 255 8.01 -33.12 4.39
CA ASN A 255 7.51 -33.10 3.03
C ASN A 255 6.18 -33.85 2.97
N ILE A 256 5.17 -33.24 2.34
CA ILE A 256 3.85 -33.85 2.12
C ILE A 256 3.59 -33.87 0.62
N SER A 257 3.07 -34.99 0.10
CA SER A 257 2.65 -35.10 -1.30
C SER A 257 1.12 -35.09 -1.37
N VAL A 258 0.56 -34.11 -2.07
CA VAL A 258 -0.90 -33.92 -2.20
C VAL A 258 -1.30 -34.12 -3.67
N PRO A 259 -2.24 -35.02 -4.00
CA PRO A 259 -2.70 -35.16 -5.38
C PRO A 259 -3.25 -33.84 -5.92
N LYS A 260 -2.90 -33.46 -7.16
CA LYS A 260 -3.42 -32.23 -7.78
C LYS A 260 -4.94 -32.23 -7.91
N ALA A 261 -5.53 -33.40 -8.15
CA ALA A 261 -6.97 -33.56 -8.30
C ALA A 261 -7.78 -33.26 -7.02
N SER A 262 -7.15 -33.26 -5.84
CA SER A 262 -7.79 -32.91 -4.57
C SER A 262 -7.51 -31.48 -4.12
N VAL A 263 -6.92 -30.64 -4.98
CA VAL A 263 -6.52 -29.26 -4.65
C VAL A 263 -7.22 -28.29 -5.58
N GLU A 264 -8.06 -27.43 -5.01
CA GLU A 264 -8.44 -26.16 -5.61
C GLU A 264 -7.34 -25.12 -5.36
N LEU A 265 -6.91 -24.42 -6.43
CA LEU A 265 -5.84 -23.42 -6.34
C LEU A 265 -6.32 -22.09 -5.76
N TRP A 266 -5.40 -21.39 -5.12
CA TRP A 266 -5.57 -19.98 -4.76
C TRP A 266 -5.25 -19.08 -5.96
N TRP A 267 -6.10 -18.09 -6.22
CA TRP A 267 -5.93 -17.12 -7.31
C TRP A 267 -6.03 -15.67 -6.82
N PRO A 268 -5.32 -14.73 -7.47
CA PRO A 268 -5.50 -13.31 -7.19
C PRO A 268 -6.88 -12.80 -7.63
N ASN A 269 -7.26 -11.64 -7.07
CA ASN A 269 -8.55 -11.00 -7.31
C ASN A 269 -8.81 -10.81 -8.81
N GLY A 270 -9.98 -11.27 -9.27
CA GLY A 270 -10.39 -11.23 -10.67
C GLY A 270 -9.88 -12.38 -11.56
N TYR A 271 -9.09 -13.32 -11.04
CA TYR A 271 -8.51 -14.44 -11.80
C TYR A 271 -9.03 -15.83 -11.40
N GLY A 272 -9.70 -15.97 -10.25
CA GLY A 272 -10.26 -17.25 -9.78
C GLY A 272 -10.65 -17.18 -8.30
N PRO A 273 -10.96 -18.32 -7.66
CA PRO A 273 -11.25 -18.41 -6.23
C PRO A 273 -9.98 -18.33 -5.36
N GLN A 274 -10.13 -17.87 -4.12
CA GLN A 274 -9.06 -17.72 -3.12
C GLN A 274 -9.06 -18.90 -2.13
N LYS A 275 -8.98 -20.14 -2.62
CA LYS A 275 -9.06 -21.30 -1.71
C LYS A 275 -7.87 -21.34 -0.75
N LEU A 276 -8.17 -21.41 0.55
CA LEU A 276 -7.21 -21.62 1.64
C LEU A 276 -7.48 -22.95 2.35
N TYR A 277 -6.43 -23.54 2.89
CA TYR A 277 -6.45 -24.79 3.66
C TYR A 277 -5.76 -24.56 4.99
N PRO A 278 -6.37 -24.97 6.12
CA PRO A 278 -5.69 -24.98 7.40
C PRO A 278 -4.54 -25.99 7.36
N LEU A 279 -3.37 -25.57 7.85
CA LEU A 279 -2.25 -26.44 8.15
C LEU A 279 -1.94 -26.34 9.63
N SER A 280 -1.87 -27.48 10.31
CA SER A 280 -1.48 -27.59 11.71
C SER A 280 -0.12 -28.27 11.81
N ALA A 281 0.75 -27.75 12.67
CA ALA A 281 1.92 -28.44 13.17
C ALA A 281 1.80 -28.64 14.67
N VAL A 282 1.90 -29.90 15.10
CA VAL A 282 1.75 -30.33 16.48
C VAL A 282 3.06 -30.96 16.93
N PHE A 283 3.69 -30.40 17.96
CA PHE A 283 4.73 -31.10 18.71
C PHE A 283 4.09 -32.01 19.76
N SER A 284 4.57 -33.25 19.89
CA SER A 284 4.19 -34.16 20.97
C SER A 284 5.35 -35.01 21.47
N ASN A 285 5.45 -35.20 22.78
CA ASN A 285 6.38 -36.15 23.42
C ASN A 285 5.68 -37.16 24.34
N GLY A 286 4.36 -37.30 24.20
CA GLY A 286 3.52 -38.15 25.05
C GLY A 286 3.21 -37.58 26.44
N LYS A 287 3.88 -36.51 26.87
CA LYS A 287 3.59 -35.76 28.11
C LYS A 287 3.01 -34.38 27.84
N GLN A 288 3.47 -33.75 26.77
CA GLN A 288 3.10 -32.42 26.34
C GLN A 288 2.70 -32.46 24.86
N GLU A 289 1.74 -31.60 24.52
CA GLU A 289 1.35 -31.30 23.15
C GLU A 289 1.32 -29.77 22.96
N ASN A 290 1.86 -29.28 21.84
CA ASN A 290 1.76 -27.88 21.47
C ASN A 290 1.46 -27.76 19.97
N GLU A 291 0.42 -26.98 19.65
CA GLU A 291 -0.08 -26.83 18.29
C GLU A 291 0.05 -25.38 17.81
N LYS A 292 0.49 -25.21 16.56
CA LYS A 292 0.30 -23.96 15.80
C LYS A 292 -0.46 -24.25 14.51
N ARG A 293 -1.47 -23.43 14.23
CA ARG A 293 -2.25 -23.48 12.98
C ARG A 293 -2.03 -22.22 12.16
N ILE A 294 -1.93 -22.41 10.84
CA ILE A 294 -1.85 -21.34 9.84
C ILE A 294 -2.77 -21.67 8.66
N GLN A 295 -3.04 -20.68 7.81
CA GLN A 295 -3.73 -20.89 6.53
C GLN A 295 -2.72 -20.92 5.38
N ILE A 296 -2.89 -21.83 4.43
CA ILE A 296 -2.06 -21.90 3.23
C ILE A 296 -2.92 -21.92 1.96
N GLY A 297 -2.43 -21.29 0.89
CA GLY A 297 -3.03 -21.35 -0.44
C GLY A 297 -2.12 -22.08 -1.42
N PHE A 298 -2.63 -23.11 -2.12
CA PHE A 298 -1.86 -23.79 -3.15
C PHE A 298 -1.79 -22.95 -4.42
N ARG A 299 -0.58 -22.53 -4.79
CA ARG A 299 -0.31 -21.82 -6.03
C ARG A 299 1.16 -21.90 -6.43
N GLU A 300 1.43 -21.72 -7.72
CA GLU A 300 2.76 -21.32 -8.19
C GLU A 300 2.74 -19.83 -8.51
N ALA A 301 3.63 -19.04 -7.91
CA ALA A 301 3.85 -17.65 -8.30
C ALA A 301 5.33 -17.35 -8.47
N LYS A 302 5.69 -16.70 -9.58
CA LYS A 302 7.08 -16.37 -9.92
C LYS A 302 7.16 -15.00 -10.57
N LEU A 303 8.21 -14.25 -10.26
CA LEU A 303 8.60 -13.07 -11.03
C LEU A 303 9.44 -13.52 -12.24
N ILE A 304 9.01 -13.18 -13.45
CA ILE A 304 9.66 -13.59 -14.70
C ILE A 304 10.50 -12.45 -15.28
N GLN A 305 11.81 -12.70 -15.40
CA GLN A 305 12.81 -11.75 -15.89
C GLN A 305 13.67 -12.34 -17.02
N GLU A 306 13.04 -12.61 -18.16
CA GLU A 306 13.69 -13.25 -19.31
C GLU A 306 14.05 -12.23 -20.40
N ARG A 307 15.05 -12.54 -21.22
CA ARG A 307 15.38 -11.68 -22.37
C ARG A 307 14.18 -11.55 -23.30
N VAL A 308 13.74 -10.31 -23.53
CA VAL A 308 12.65 -10.06 -24.49
C VAL A 308 13.04 -10.46 -25.91
N ASN A 309 14.35 -10.45 -26.21
CA ASN A 309 14.92 -10.95 -27.46
C ASN A 309 16.23 -11.69 -27.19
N LYS A 310 16.23 -13.00 -27.44
CA LYS A 310 17.42 -13.86 -27.23
C LYS A 310 18.64 -13.42 -28.06
N LYS A 311 18.43 -12.75 -29.20
CA LYS A 311 19.49 -12.27 -30.10
C LYS A 311 20.01 -10.86 -29.80
N ASN A 312 19.30 -10.08 -28.97
CA ASN A 312 19.69 -8.70 -28.66
C ASN A 312 19.49 -8.38 -27.18
N ALA A 313 20.55 -8.57 -26.38
CA ALA A 313 20.52 -8.30 -24.96
C ALA A 313 20.24 -6.83 -24.60
N LYS A 314 20.51 -5.89 -25.52
CA LYS A 314 20.26 -4.45 -25.32
C LYS A 314 18.77 -4.09 -25.29
N GLN A 315 17.88 -5.01 -25.66
CA GLN A 315 16.42 -4.80 -25.54
C GLN A 315 15.88 -5.12 -24.14
N GLY A 316 16.72 -5.65 -23.24
CA GLY A 316 16.43 -5.83 -21.83
C GLY A 316 15.67 -7.12 -21.48
N LEU A 317 15.09 -7.13 -20.27
CA LEU A 317 14.40 -8.27 -19.68
C LEU A 317 12.90 -7.98 -19.54
N THR A 318 12.08 -9.02 -19.52
CA THR A 318 10.70 -8.93 -19.04
C THR A 318 10.69 -8.60 -17.55
N PHE A 319 9.55 -8.14 -17.05
CA PHE A 319 9.31 -8.05 -15.61
C PHE A 319 7.80 -8.19 -15.37
N PHE A 320 7.35 -9.38 -15.00
CA PHE A 320 5.94 -9.65 -14.73
C PHE A 320 5.76 -10.84 -13.79
N PHE A 321 4.61 -10.90 -13.13
CA PHE A 321 4.27 -12.02 -12.27
C PHE A 321 3.49 -13.08 -13.06
N ASN A 322 3.97 -14.32 -13.00
CA ASN A 322 3.21 -15.48 -13.44
C ASN A 322 2.59 -16.16 -12.22
N VAL A 323 1.27 -16.33 -12.22
CA VAL A 323 0.56 -17.06 -11.16
C VAL A 323 -0.24 -18.19 -11.80
N ASN A 324 0.03 -19.43 -11.41
CA ASN A 324 -0.63 -20.64 -11.94
C ASN A 324 -0.61 -20.69 -13.49
N ASN A 325 0.55 -20.36 -14.09
CA ASN A 325 0.77 -20.28 -15.53
C ASN A 325 0.04 -19.15 -16.28
N VAL A 326 -0.51 -18.16 -15.55
CA VAL A 326 -1.14 -16.96 -16.15
C VAL A 326 -0.24 -15.74 -15.93
N GLU A 327 -0.02 -14.94 -16.99
CA GLU A 327 0.71 -13.66 -16.88
C GLU A 327 -0.20 -12.59 -16.27
N ILE A 328 -0.03 -12.30 -14.97
CA ILE A 328 -0.86 -11.35 -14.24
C ILE A 328 -0.36 -9.93 -14.50
N PHE A 329 -1.24 -9.07 -15.03
CA PHE A 329 -0.98 -7.63 -15.00
C PHE A 329 -1.32 -7.12 -13.61
N ALA A 330 -0.30 -6.62 -12.93
CA ALA A 330 -0.41 -6.03 -11.61
C ALA A 330 -1.22 -4.71 -11.68
N LYS A 331 -2.39 -4.70 -11.04
CA LYS A 331 -3.29 -3.54 -10.93
C LYS A 331 -3.41 -3.19 -9.46
N GLY A 332 -2.90 -2.03 -9.07
CA GLY A 332 -2.83 -1.75 -7.64
C GLY A 332 -2.33 -0.37 -7.30
N SER A 333 -1.83 -0.29 -6.07
CA SER A 333 -1.29 0.93 -5.48
C SER A 333 -0.33 0.59 -4.33
N ASN A 334 0.33 1.62 -3.81
CA ASN A 334 1.21 1.51 -2.66
C ASN A 334 0.42 1.78 -1.37
N TYR A 335 0.58 0.92 -0.38
CA TYR A 335 -0.02 1.02 0.94
C TYR A 335 1.00 1.59 1.93
N ILE A 336 0.55 2.54 2.75
CA ILE A 336 1.31 3.15 3.83
C ILE A 336 0.62 2.87 5.17
N PRO A 337 1.25 3.07 6.35
CA PRO A 337 0.59 2.85 7.62
C PRO A 337 -0.74 3.61 7.72
N SER A 338 -1.78 2.93 8.20
CA SER A 338 -3.14 3.48 8.36
C SER A 338 -3.25 4.51 9.49
N ASN A 339 -2.28 4.52 10.41
CA ASN A 339 -2.20 5.43 11.54
C ASN A 339 -0.73 5.77 11.85
N ILE A 340 -0.50 6.94 12.46
CA ILE A 340 0.83 7.36 12.93
C ILE A 340 1.21 6.72 14.27
N LEU A 341 0.21 6.36 15.07
CA LEU A 341 0.35 5.67 16.35
C LEU A 341 0.16 4.16 16.11
N LEU A 342 1.18 3.37 16.46
CA LEU A 342 1.27 1.96 16.08
C LEU A 342 0.21 1.09 16.75
N GLU A 343 -0.20 1.44 17.97
CA GLU A 343 -1.28 0.77 18.70
C GLU A 343 -2.65 0.87 18.00
N HIS A 344 -2.79 1.74 17.00
CA HIS A 344 -4.01 1.91 16.22
C HIS A 344 -3.92 1.38 14.79
N THR A 345 -2.76 0.89 14.34
CA THR A 345 -2.60 0.42 12.95
C THR A 345 -3.33 -0.91 12.69
N CYS A 346 -3.54 -1.70 13.75
CA CYS A 346 -4.24 -2.99 13.72
C CYS A 346 -5.77 -2.88 13.85
N ASP A 347 -6.34 -1.68 13.72
CA ASP A 347 -7.80 -1.49 13.78
C ASP A 347 -8.49 -2.29 12.66
N LYS A 348 -9.24 -3.33 13.07
CA LYS A 348 -9.83 -4.30 12.15
C LYS A 348 -10.80 -3.65 11.16
N LYS A 349 -11.54 -2.63 11.58
CA LYS A 349 -12.50 -1.93 10.72
C LYS A 349 -11.77 -1.14 9.63
N THR A 350 -10.73 -0.42 10.00
CA THR A 350 -9.91 0.38 9.08
C THR A 350 -9.21 -0.52 8.07
N ILE A 351 -8.56 -1.59 8.51
CA ILE A 351 -7.89 -2.55 7.61
C ILE A 351 -8.88 -3.18 6.64
N ARG A 352 -10.00 -3.71 7.14
CA ARG A 352 -11.04 -4.32 6.32
C ARG A 352 -11.54 -3.33 5.27
N HIS A 353 -11.88 -2.11 5.68
CA HIS A 353 -12.38 -1.08 4.77
C HIS A 353 -11.36 -0.75 3.66
N LEU A 354 -10.08 -0.61 3.99
CA LEU A 354 -9.03 -0.33 3.00
C LEU A 354 -8.85 -1.48 2.01
N LEU A 355 -8.80 -2.73 2.48
CA LEU A 355 -8.60 -3.91 1.64
C LEU A 355 -9.86 -4.27 0.81
N GLU A 356 -11.06 -4.12 1.38
CA GLU A 356 -12.31 -4.22 0.62
C GLU A 356 -12.39 -3.14 -0.45
N SER A 357 -11.94 -1.92 -0.14
CA SER A 357 -11.87 -0.83 -1.13
C SER A 357 -10.90 -1.14 -2.26
N ALA A 358 -9.75 -1.78 -1.99
CA ALA A 358 -8.82 -2.23 -3.01
C ALA A 358 -9.44 -3.34 -3.88
N LYS A 359 -10.02 -4.37 -3.25
CA LYS A 359 -10.72 -5.48 -3.92
C LYS A 359 -11.84 -4.98 -4.84
N ASN A 360 -12.71 -4.12 -4.31
CA ASN A 360 -13.88 -3.59 -5.02
C ASN A 360 -13.52 -2.59 -6.14
N SER A 361 -12.30 -2.06 -6.12
CA SER A 361 -11.73 -1.25 -7.20
C SER A 361 -10.90 -2.06 -8.21
N ASN A 362 -11.15 -3.38 -8.29
CA ASN A 362 -10.49 -4.30 -9.22
C ASN A 362 -8.97 -4.39 -9.07
N MET A 363 -8.41 -3.98 -7.92
CA MET A 363 -6.99 -4.17 -7.64
C MET A 363 -6.71 -5.64 -7.32
N ASN A 364 -5.55 -6.11 -7.72
CA ASN A 364 -5.08 -7.47 -7.47
C ASN A 364 -3.70 -7.50 -6.78
N ILE A 365 -3.09 -6.34 -6.52
CA ILE A 365 -1.81 -6.22 -5.82
C ILE A 365 -1.76 -4.94 -4.99
N LEU A 366 -1.10 -5.01 -3.83
CA LEU A 366 -0.64 -3.85 -3.06
C LEU A 366 0.85 -3.98 -2.77
N ARG A 367 1.54 -2.83 -2.71
CA ARG A 367 2.92 -2.76 -2.21
C ARG A 367 2.94 -2.18 -0.81
N ILE A 368 3.43 -2.96 0.15
CA ILE A 368 3.66 -2.48 1.51
C ILE A 368 4.98 -1.73 1.49
N TRP A 369 4.88 -0.40 1.50
CA TRP A 369 6.01 0.50 1.25
C TRP A 369 7.01 0.52 2.41
N GLY A 370 8.31 0.48 2.08
CA GLY A 370 9.40 0.26 3.04
C GLY A 370 9.66 1.35 4.07
N GLY A 371 9.04 2.52 4.03
CA GLY A 371 9.17 3.48 5.13
C GLY A 371 8.04 3.38 6.16
N GLY A 372 7.12 2.43 5.97
CA GLY A 372 6.02 2.11 6.88
C GLY A 372 6.43 1.08 7.93
N MET A 373 5.60 0.04 8.07
CA MET A 373 5.80 -1.09 8.98
C MET A 373 5.44 -2.40 8.30
N TYR A 374 5.94 -3.51 8.85
CA TYR A 374 5.32 -4.82 8.61
C TYR A 374 3.94 -4.81 9.24
N GLU A 375 2.91 -5.10 8.46
CA GLU A 375 1.53 -4.99 8.92
C GLU A 375 1.16 -6.10 9.93
N CYS A 376 0.00 -5.96 10.55
CA CYS A 376 -0.53 -6.97 11.46
C CYS A 376 -0.97 -8.25 10.73
N ASP A 377 -1.06 -9.38 11.43
CA ASP A 377 -1.41 -10.67 10.81
C ASP A 377 -2.78 -10.60 10.11
N TYR A 378 -3.75 -9.91 10.73
CA TYR A 378 -5.09 -9.70 10.17
C TYR A 378 -5.09 -9.02 8.79
N PHE A 379 -4.11 -8.15 8.52
CA PHE A 379 -3.96 -7.52 7.20
C PHE A 379 -3.62 -8.57 6.12
N TYR A 380 -2.66 -9.45 6.40
CA TYR A 380 -2.20 -10.45 5.43
C TYR A 380 -3.22 -11.59 5.28
N GLU A 381 -3.90 -11.97 6.36
CA GLU A 381 -5.06 -12.89 6.33
C GLU A 381 -6.14 -12.37 5.37
N LEU A 382 -6.52 -11.09 5.49
CA LEU A 382 -7.49 -10.49 4.56
C LEU A 382 -6.97 -10.40 3.13
N CYS A 383 -5.66 -10.17 2.93
CA CYS A 383 -5.08 -10.19 1.59
C CYS A 383 -5.15 -11.59 0.96
N ASP A 384 -4.92 -12.64 1.75
CA ASP A 384 -5.11 -14.03 1.33
C ASP A 384 -6.58 -14.31 0.98
N GLU A 385 -7.53 -13.89 1.83
CA GLU A 385 -8.97 -14.08 1.61
C GLU A 385 -9.50 -13.30 0.38
N TYR A 386 -8.98 -12.09 0.15
CA TYR A 386 -9.44 -11.23 -0.95
C TYR A 386 -8.68 -11.43 -2.26
N GLY A 387 -7.59 -12.21 -2.24
CA GLY A 387 -6.77 -12.43 -3.43
C GLY A 387 -5.91 -11.22 -3.78
N ILE A 388 -5.54 -10.39 -2.80
CA ILE A 388 -4.68 -9.23 -3.03
C ILE A 388 -3.23 -9.68 -2.89
N LEU A 389 -2.50 -9.69 -4.01
CA LEU A 389 -1.08 -10.00 -4.02
C LEU A 389 -0.31 -8.93 -3.23
N ILE A 390 0.78 -9.33 -2.59
CA ILE A 390 1.61 -8.43 -1.80
C ILE A 390 3.03 -8.40 -2.35
N TRP A 391 3.45 -7.19 -2.72
CA TRP A 391 4.85 -6.80 -2.83
C TRP A 391 5.27 -6.28 -1.46
N GLN A 392 6.14 -7.01 -0.76
CA GLN A 392 6.56 -6.65 0.60
C GLN A 392 7.96 -6.04 0.59
N ASP A 393 8.07 -4.74 0.83
CA ASP A 393 9.35 -4.13 1.15
C ASP A 393 9.81 -4.53 2.57
N MET A 394 11.11 -4.54 2.80
CA MET A 394 11.68 -4.43 4.14
C MET A 394 11.68 -2.97 4.59
N MET A 395 11.68 -2.73 5.90
CA MET A 395 11.39 -1.40 6.46
C MET A 395 12.58 -0.42 6.36
N PHE A 396 13.03 -0.14 5.14
CA PHE A 396 14.06 0.82 4.74
C PHE A 396 13.56 1.66 3.57
N ALA A 397 13.70 3.00 3.65
CA ALA A 397 13.22 3.90 2.60
C ALA A 397 14.01 5.21 2.51
N CYS A 398 14.33 5.59 1.27
CA CYS A 398 14.95 6.86 0.86
C CYS A 398 16.04 7.35 1.83
N SER A 399 16.96 6.48 2.25
CA SER A 399 18.05 6.79 3.17
C SER A 399 19.23 5.85 2.95
N MET A 400 20.44 6.33 3.22
CA MET A 400 21.55 5.42 3.55
C MET A 400 21.38 5.00 5.02
N TYR A 401 21.87 3.81 5.36
CA TYR A 401 21.75 3.25 6.71
C TYR A 401 23.13 2.88 7.25
N PRO A 402 23.33 2.94 8.59
CA PRO A 402 24.56 2.48 9.19
C PRO A 402 24.74 0.97 9.00
N VAL A 403 26.00 0.52 9.08
CA VAL A 403 26.38 -0.88 8.93
C VAL A 403 27.31 -1.35 10.05
N ASP A 404 27.22 -0.72 11.23
CA ASP A 404 27.88 -1.25 12.42
C ASP A 404 27.30 -2.60 12.84
N ASN A 405 28.10 -3.42 13.49
CA ASN A 405 27.73 -4.80 13.83
C ASN A 405 26.45 -4.89 14.68
N SER A 406 26.23 -3.95 15.60
CA SER A 406 25.01 -3.90 16.42
C SER A 406 23.77 -3.65 15.56
N PHE A 407 23.82 -2.65 14.69
CA PHE A 407 22.72 -2.35 13.77
C PHE A 407 22.42 -3.53 12.84
N LEU A 408 23.45 -4.14 12.24
CA LEU A 408 23.28 -5.29 11.34
C LEU A 408 22.75 -6.52 12.07
N ALA A 409 23.15 -6.77 13.32
CA ALA A 409 22.62 -7.85 14.14
C ALA A 409 21.13 -7.63 14.46
N SER A 410 20.76 -6.41 14.83
CA SER A 410 19.36 -6.02 15.07
C SER A 410 18.51 -6.17 13.80
N VAL A 411 19.04 -5.76 12.64
CA VAL A 411 18.38 -5.96 11.33
C VAL A 411 18.24 -7.45 11.01
N ASN A 412 19.28 -8.26 11.20
CA ASN A 412 19.21 -9.69 10.90
C ASN A 412 18.11 -10.39 11.72
N GLU A 413 17.98 -10.05 13.00
CA GLU A 413 16.92 -10.57 13.88
C GLU A 413 15.54 -10.13 13.38
N GLU A 414 15.36 -8.84 13.08
CA GLU A 414 14.13 -8.29 12.50
C GLU A 414 13.72 -9.04 11.25
N ILE A 415 14.60 -9.14 10.25
CA ILE A 415 14.26 -9.79 8.98
C ILE A 415 13.95 -11.27 9.21
N THR A 416 14.73 -11.96 10.03
CA THR A 416 14.51 -13.39 10.30
C THR A 416 13.13 -13.62 10.91
N GLN A 417 12.76 -12.87 11.95
CA GLN A 417 11.45 -13.01 12.60
C GLN A 417 10.30 -12.66 11.66
N GLN A 418 10.42 -11.58 10.89
CA GLN A 418 9.35 -11.14 9.99
C GLN A 418 9.12 -12.11 8.83
N ILE A 419 10.18 -12.72 8.28
CA ILE A 419 10.02 -13.72 7.22
C ILE A 419 9.39 -15.00 7.77
N TRP A 420 9.80 -15.48 8.94
CA TRP A 420 9.12 -16.62 9.58
C TRP A 420 7.63 -16.35 9.82
N ARG A 421 7.28 -15.14 10.27
CA ARG A 421 5.90 -14.74 10.49
C ARG A 421 5.09 -14.71 9.19
N LEU A 422 5.65 -14.14 8.12
CA LEU A 422 4.86 -13.74 6.95
C LEU A 422 4.93 -14.71 5.75
N GLN A 423 5.95 -15.56 5.66
CA GLN A 423 6.25 -16.35 4.45
C GLN A 423 5.11 -17.27 3.99
N HIS A 424 4.30 -17.76 4.93
CA HIS A 424 3.23 -18.72 4.63
C HIS A 424 2.04 -18.11 3.88
N HIS A 425 1.88 -16.78 3.90
CA HIS A 425 0.79 -16.09 3.23
C HIS A 425 0.83 -16.27 1.71
N ALA A 426 -0.31 -16.72 1.15
CA ALA A 426 -0.46 -16.94 -0.29
C ALA A 426 -0.41 -15.61 -1.06
N SER A 427 -0.79 -14.50 -0.45
CA SER A 427 -0.77 -13.17 -1.03
C SER A 427 0.64 -12.67 -1.36
N ILE A 428 1.64 -12.91 -0.51
CA ILE A 428 3.00 -12.39 -0.73
C ILE A 428 3.63 -13.05 -1.95
N ILE A 429 4.17 -12.27 -2.88
CA ILE A 429 4.78 -12.78 -4.13
C ILE A 429 6.20 -12.28 -4.37
N LEU A 430 6.64 -11.27 -3.63
CA LEU A 430 7.94 -10.65 -3.79
C LEU A 430 8.40 -10.06 -2.46
N TRP A 431 9.68 -10.25 -2.15
CA TRP A 431 10.39 -9.51 -1.10
C TRP A 431 11.28 -8.45 -1.75
N ALA A 432 11.19 -7.21 -1.28
CA ALA A 432 12.02 -6.11 -1.74
C ALA A 432 12.86 -5.54 -0.59
N GLY A 433 14.16 -5.32 -0.81
CA GLY A 433 15.08 -4.93 0.25
C GLY A 433 14.88 -3.52 0.80
N ASN A 434 14.38 -2.59 -0.02
CA ASN A 434 14.10 -1.21 0.38
C ASN A 434 13.27 -0.46 -0.68
N ASN A 435 12.81 0.74 -0.31
CA ASN A 435 12.33 1.77 -1.22
C ASN A 435 13.45 2.76 -1.62
N GLU A 436 13.68 2.86 -2.93
CA GLU A 436 14.48 3.86 -3.65
C GLU A 436 15.95 4.02 -3.27
N ASN A 437 16.52 3.19 -2.39
CA ASN A 437 17.89 3.43 -1.94
C ASN A 437 18.94 3.15 -3.03
N GLU A 438 18.65 2.23 -3.97
CA GLU A 438 19.50 2.04 -5.15
C GLU A 438 19.52 3.32 -6.01
N ALA A 439 18.34 3.85 -6.33
CA ALA A 439 18.16 5.08 -7.09
C ALA A 439 18.78 6.29 -6.38
N ALA A 440 18.56 6.44 -5.07
CA ALA A 440 19.07 7.54 -4.27
C ALA A 440 20.60 7.57 -4.25
N LEU A 441 21.22 6.40 -4.08
CA LEU A 441 22.67 6.26 -4.12
C LEU A 441 23.21 6.56 -5.52
N LYS A 442 22.62 5.96 -6.56
CA LYS A 442 23.12 6.11 -7.93
C LYS A 442 22.97 7.54 -8.46
N ASN A 443 21.82 8.16 -8.21
CA ASN A 443 21.50 9.51 -8.68
C ASN A 443 21.93 10.59 -7.68
N ASN A 444 22.72 10.22 -6.66
CA ASN A 444 23.39 11.16 -5.75
C ASN A 444 22.42 12.13 -5.03
N TRP A 445 21.26 11.64 -4.60
CA TRP A 445 20.22 12.47 -3.95
C TRP A 445 20.74 13.23 -2.73
N TYR A 446 21.71 12.64 -2.02
CA TYR A 446 22.23 13.17 -0.78
C TYR A 446 23.70 13.64 -0.85
N GLY A 447 24.25 13.85 -2.04
CA GLY A 447 25.63 14.32 -2.20
C GLY A 447 26.69 13.29 -1.81
N THR A 448 26.39 12.00 -1.93
CA THR A 448 27.26 10.86 -1.62
C THR A 448 28.39 10.62 -2.64
N TRP A 449 28.44 11.35 -3.77
CA TRP A 449 29.32 11.04 -4.91
C TRP A 449 30.81 10.87 -4.55
N LEU A 450 31.37 11.74 -3.68
CA LEU A 450 32.77 11.65 -3.24
C LEU A 450 33.09 10.38 -2.45
N LYS A 451 32.06 9.77 -1.85
CA LYS A 451 32.13 8.53 -1.07
C LYS A 451 31.29 7.42 -1.68
N PHE A 452 31.01 7.47 -2.99
CA PHE A 452 30.13 6.52 -3.66
C PHE A 452 30.57 5.07 -3.44
N SER A 453 31.87 4.77 -3.53
CA SER A 453 32.40 3.41 -3.31
C SER A 453 32.16 2.91 -1.88
N LEU A 454 32.22 3.80 -0.88
CA LEU A 454 31.90 3.45 0.51
C LEU A 454 30.42 3.10 0.62
N PHE A 455 29.53 4.02 0.25
CA PHE A 455 28.09 3.80 0.38
C PHE A 455 27.57 2.66 -0.51
N LYS A 456 28.19 2.39 -1.67
CA LYS A 456 27.89 1.19 -2.48
C LYS A 456 28.26 -0.08 -1.73
N LYS A 457 29.43 -0.12 -1.07
CA LYS A 457 29.83 -1.28 -0.26
C LYS A 457 28.87 -1.49 0.91
N GLU A 458 28.47 -0.42 1.60
CA GLU A 458 27.55 -0.47 2.74
C GLU A 458 26.13 -0.86 2.31
N TYR A 459 25.66 -0.34 1.18
CA TYR A 459 24.40 -0.75 0.55
C TYR A 459 24.39 -2.26 0.27
N VAL A 460 25.43 -2.79 -0.38
CA VAL A 460 25.54 -4.23 -0.65
C VAL A 460 25.61 -5.01 0.67
N HIS A 461 26.38 -4.53 1.64
CA HIS A 461 26.53 -5.22 2.92
C HIS A 461 25.19 -5.37 3.66
N LEU A 462 24.41 -4.28 3.75
CA LEU A 462 23.11 -4.30 4.37
C LEU A 462 22.11 -5.16 3.57
N TYR A 463 21.86 -4.82 2.30
CA TYR A 463 20.73 -5.40 1.58
C TYR A 463 21.00 -6.80 1.00
N VAL A 464 22.26 -7.16 0.77
CA VAL A 464 22.64 -8.45 0.17
C VAL A 464 23.23 -9.38 1.22
N ASP A 465 24.30 -8.96 1.90
CA ASP A 465 25.02 -9.86 2.81
C ASP A 465 24.22 -10.18 4.09
N VAL A 466 23.35 -9.24 4.51
CA VAL A 466 22.49 -9.37 5.70
C VAL A 466 21.04 -9.64 5.31
N VAL A 467 20.34 -8.68 4.68
CA VAL A 467 18.89 -8.78 4.44
C VAL A 467 18.54 -9.92 3.47
N LYS A 468 19.09 -9.95 2.25
CA LYS A 468 18.83 -11.04 1.27
C LYS A 468 19.17 -12.41 1.87
N LYS A 469 20.29 -12.51 2.57
CA LYS A 469 20.73 -13.76 3.22
C LYS A 469 19.74 -14.22 4.31
N ALA A 470 19.27 -13.31 5.16
CA ALA A 470 18.27 -13.61 6.19
C ALA A 470 16.93 -14.05 5.58
N VAL A 471 16.47 -13.39 4.51
CA VAL A 471 15.27 -13.80 3.77
C VAL A 471 15.43 -15.21 3.20
N LEU A 472 16.49 -15.47 2.45
CA LEU A 472 16.71 -16.76 1.76
C LEU A 472 17.03 -17.91 2.72
N ALA A 473 17.41 -17.62 3.96
CA ALA A 473 17.54 -18.64 5.02
C ALA A 473 16.19 -19.25 5.41
N VAL A 474 15.08 -18.53 5.17
CA VAL A 474 13.71 -18.95 5.50
C VAL A 474 12.90 -19.23 4.24
N ASP A 475 12.87 -18.30 3.29
CA ASP A 475 12.08 -18.36 2.06
C ASP A 475 12.93 -18.37 0.79
N GLN A 476 12.93 -19.49 0.06
CA GLN A 476 13.53 -19.60 -1.28
C GLN A 476 12.47 -19.75 -2.38
N SER A 477 11.19 -19.72 -2.01
CA SER A 477 10.08 -19.90 -2.96
C SER A 477 9.75 -18.64 -3.75
N ARG A 478 10.22 -17.47 -3.28
CA ARG A 478 9.97 -16.16 -3.87
C ARG A 478 11.27 -15.46 -4.22
N TYR A 479 11.21 -14.58 -5.22
CA TYR A 479 12.35 -13.74 -5.56
C TYR A 479 12.58 -12.68 -4.47
N PHE A 480 13.85 -12.35 -4.23
CA PHE A 480 14.26 -11.19 -3.44
C PHE A 480 14.86 -10.15 -4.37
N MET A 481 14.25 -8.97 -4.43
CA MET A 481 14.75 -7.83 -5.18
C MET A 481 15.44 -6.84 -4.23
N ALA A 482 16.59 -6.28 -4.61
CA ALA A 482 17.37 -5.45 -3.69
C ALA A 482 16.74 -4.09 -3.36
N SER A 483 16.02 -3.47 -4.31
CA SER A 483 15.41 -2.12 -4.19
C SER A 483 14.20 -2.01 -5.12
N SER A 484 13.39 -0.96 -4.96
CA SER A 484 12.34 -0.51 -5.88
C SER A 484 12.41 1.01 -6.01
N PRO A 485 12.66 1.59 -7.20
CA PRO A 485 12.85 0.89 -8.47
C PRO A 485 14.20 0.19 -8.50
N SER A 486 14.28 -0.85 -9.32
CA SER A 486 15.51 -1.60 -9.61
C SER A 486 15.41 -2.24 -10.98
N ASN A 487 16.55 -2.50 -11.62
CA ASN A 487 16.60 -3.28 -12.87
C ASN A 487 16.56 -4.80 -12.62
N GLY A 488 16.27 -5.23 -11.39
CA GLY A 488 16.13 -6.65 -11.01
C GLY A 488 17.42 -7.44 -11.25
N LEU A 489 17.34 -8.53 -12.02
CA LEU A 489 18.51 -9.36 -12.36
C LEU A 489 19.64 -8.55 -13.05
N GLN A 490 19.30 -7.48 -13.75
CA GLN A 490 20.31 -6.61 -14.37
C GLN A 490 21.03 -5.75 -13.33
N SER A 491 20.34 -5.25 -12.30
CA SER A 491 20.99 -4.61 -11.16
C SER A 491 21.92 -5.59 -10.44
N GLU A 492 21.50 -6.84 -10.24
CA GLU A 492 22.37 -7.88 -9.64
C GLU A 492 23.65 -8.10 -10.47
N ALA A 493 23.51 -8.19 -11.80
CA ALA A 493 24.65 -8.34 -12.72
C ALA A 493 25.61 -7.13 -12.70
N GLU A 494 25.13 -5.95 -12.34
CA GLU A 494 25.92 -4.70 -12.20
C GLU A 494 26.46 -4.50 -10.76
N GLY A 495 26.36 -5.53 -9.91
CA GLY A 495 26.78 -5.47 -8.51
C GLY A 495 25.81 -4.66 -7.65
N TYR A 496 24.51 -4.91 -7.83
CA TYR A 496 23.35 -4.44 -7.05
C TYR A 496 23.05 -2.93 -7.07
N VAL A 497 23.87 -2.13 -7.74
CA VAL A 497 23.61 -0.70 -7.97
C VAL A 497 23.80 -0.42 -9.45
N SER A 498 22.68 -0.36 -10.18
CA SER A 498 22.70 -0.19 -11.63
C SER A 498 23.20 1.20 -12.05
N SER A 499 23.73 1.27 -13.26
CA SER A 499 24.06 2.52 -13.95
C SER A 499 22.85 3.42 -14.22
N ASN A 500 21.65 2.85 -14.34
CA ASN A 500 20.39 3.59 -14.44
C ASN A 500 19.24 2.76 -13.83
N PRO A 501 18.94 2.92 -12.53
CA PRO A 501 17.84 2.19 -11.86
C PRO A 501 16.44 2.55 -12.38
N TYR A 502 16.31 3.55 -13.26
CA TYR A 502 15.07 3.95 -13.92
C TYR A 502 15.00 3.50 -15.39
N ASP A 503 15.79 2.50 -15.79
CA ASP A 503 15.81 2.04 -17.18
C ASP A 503 14.49 1.32 -17.53
N PRO A 504 13.69 1.84 -18.49
CA PRO A 504 12.40 1.25 -18.83
C PRO A 504 12.50 -0.13 -19.52
N LEU A 505 13.71 -0.61 -19.84
CA LEU A 505 13.94 -1.90 -20.49
C LEU A 505 14.08 -3.08 -19.50
N TYR A 506 14.20 -2.79 -18.20
CA TYR A 506 14.37 -3.78 -17.13
C TYR A 506 13.43 -3.46 -15.98
N GLY A 507 13.24 -4.43 -15.08
CA GLY A 507 12.79 -4.12 -13.72
C GLY A 507 11.48 -3.34 -13.58
N ASP A 508 11.44 -2.49 -12.55
CA ASP A 508 10.36 -1.57 -12.26
C ASP A 508 10.84 -0.09 -12.26
N VAL A 509 9.91 0.85 -12.43
CA VAL A 509 10.18 2.28 -12.54
C VAL A 509 9.22 3.07 -11.66
N HIS A 510 9.75 4.05 -10.93
CA HIS A 510 8.97 5.12 -10.29
C HIS A 510 8.94 6.34 -11.22
N PHE A 511 7.76 6.92 -11.47
CA PHE A 511 7.63 8.07 -12.37
C PHE A 511 6.69 9.15 -11.82
N PHE A 512 7.25 10.32 -11.56
CA PHE A 512 6.53 11.52 -11.14
C PHE A 512 6.92 12.71 -12.02
N ASP A 513 5.92 13.41 -12.58
CA ASP A 513 6.12 14.62 -13.37
C ASP A 513 5.07 15.67 -13.00
N TYR A 514 5.54 16.79 -12.46
CA TYR A 514 4.67 17.88 -12.01
C TYR A 514 4.75 19.13 -12.90
N ASN A 515 5.52 19.07 -13.99
CA ASN A 515 5.82 20.22 -14.84
C ASN A 515 5.05 20.21 -16.16
N HIS A 516 4.71 19.02 -16.67
CA HIS A 516 4.01 18.86 -17.93
C HIS A 516 2.52 18.58 -17.77
N ASP A 517 1.78 18.71 -18.88
CA ASP A 517 0.36 18.40 -18.94
C ASP A 517 0.13 16.90 -18.70
N SER A 518 -0.19 16.57 -17.45
CA SER A 518 -0.47 15.21 -16.99
C SER A 518 -1.71 14.54 -17.58
N TRP A 519 -2.39 15.12 -18.58
CA TRP A 519 -3.45 14.43 -19.33
C TRP A 519 -2.96 13.94 -20.71
N LEU A 520 -1.73 14.28 -21.09
CA LEU A 520 -1.10 13.88 -22.35
C LEU A 520 -0.19 12.67 -22.14
N ILE A 521 -0.44 11.63 -22.93
CA ILE A 521 0.26 10.33 -22.81
C ILE A 521 1.75 10.40 -23.19
N ASP A 522 2.16 11.42 -23.97
CA ASP A 522 3.55 11.56 -24.44
C ASP A 522 4.58 11.73 -23.31
N ASN A 523 4.13 12.10 -22.12
CA ASN A 523 5.02 12.33 -20.98
C ASN A 523 5.44 11.03 -20.30
N TYR A 524 4.68 9.95 -20.48
CA TYR A 524 4.86 8.74 -19.68
C TYR A 524 5.86 7.77 -20.31
N PRO A 525 6.74 7.16 -19.52
CA PRO A 525 7.65 6.14 -20.03
C PRO A 525 6.89 4.86 -20.43
N MET A 526 7.44 4.11 -21.37
CA MET A 526 7.01 2.74 -21.68
C MET A 526 7.89 1.75 -20.92
N THR A 527 7.63 1.59 -19.63
CA THR A 527 8.39 0.70 -18.71
C THR A 527 7.90 -0.75 -18.75
N ARG A 528 8.66 -1.71 -18.22
CA ARG A 528 8.18 -3.08 -17.95
C ARG A 528 7.17 -3.13 -16.82
N PHE A 529 7.38 -2.32 -15.79
CA PHE A 529 6.50 -2.27 -14.62
C PHE A 529 6.57 -0.89 -14.00
N ALA A 530 5.42 -0.27 -13.71
CA ALA A 530 5.34 0.99 -13.00
C ALA A 530 4.89 0.70 -11.56
N SER A 531 5.84 0.66 -10.62
CA SER A 531 5.63 0.34 -9.20
C SER A 531 5.25 1.57 -8.37
N GLU A 532 5.61 2.78 -8.84
CA GLU A 532 5.09 4.04 -8.32
C GLU A 532 4.86 5.08 -9.41
N TYR A 533 3.76 5.80 -9.29
CA TYR A 533 3.47 7.03 -10.01
C TYR A 533 2.24 7.70 -9.40
N GLY A 534 2.16 9.03 -9.42
CA GLY A 534 0.95 9.66 -8.92
C GLY A 534 0.95 11.18 -9.01
N TYR A 535 -0.22 11.73 -8.68
CA TYR A 535 -0.45 13.17 -8.56
C TYR A 535 -1.15 13.48 -7.24
N GLN A 536 -0.79 14.62 -6.64
CA GLN A 536 -1.36 15.05 -5.36
C GLN A 536 -2.77 15.62 -5.54
N SER A 537 -3.62 15.47 -4.53
CA SER A 537 -4.89 16.19 -4.38
C SER A 537 -5.16 16.55 -2.91
N LEU A 538 -6.15 17.41 -2.67
CA LEU A 538 -6.65 17.67 -1.33
C LEU A 538 -7.67 16.59 -0.91
N PRO A 539 -7.72 16.23 0.39
CA PRO A 539 -8.85 15.50 0.93
C PRO A 539 -10.10 16.40 0.96
N SER A 540 -11.25 15.76 1.13
CA SER A 540 -12.55 16.43 1.19
C SER A 540 -12.64 17.46 2.31
N TYR A 541 -13.52 18.44 2.10
CA TYR A 541 -13.82 19.44 3.12
C TYR A 541 -14.27 18.79 4.44
N SER A 542 -15.06 17.71 4.35
CA SER A 542 -15.55 16.96 5.52
C SER A 542 -14.44 16.31 6.35
N THR A 543 -13.32 15.98 5.72
CA THR A 543 -12.15 15.42 6.41
C THR A 543 -11.33 16.52 7.07
N LEU A 544 -11.14 17.65 6.37
CA LEU A 544 -10.39 18.80 6.89
C LEU A 544 -11.09 19.50 8.06
N GLN A 545 -12.41 19.65 8.02
CA GLN A 545 -13.16 20.35 9.08
C GLN A 545 -13.02 19.69 10.46
N LYS A 546 -12.70 18.40 10.53
CA LYS A 546 -12.50 17.66 11.79
C LYS A 546 -11.22 18.09 12.54
N VAL A 547 -10.29 18.74 11.85
CA VAL A 547 -8.95 19.08 12.39
C VAL A 547 -8.58 20.55 12.19
N THR A 548 -9.56 21.41 11.93
CA THR A 548 -9.36 22.83 11.58
C THR A 548 -10.37 23.74 12.25
N THR A 549 -10.16 25.05 12.11
CA THR A 549 -11.16 26.09 12.42
C THR A 549 -11.75 26.67 11.13
N PRO A 550 -12.92 27.34 11.19
CA PRO A 550 -13.48 28.04 10.03
C PRO A 550 -12.53 29.09 9.41
N GLU A 551 -11.67 29.73 10.22
CA GLU A 551 -10.66 30.68 9.73
C GLU A 551 -9.61 29.99 8.84
N ASP A 552 -9.16 28.79 9.23
CA ASP A 552 -8.16 28.03 8.48
C ASP A 552 -8.70 27.64 7.08
N LEU A 553 -10.02 27.47 6.95
CA LEU A 553 -10.72 27.08 5.71
C LEU A 553 -11.20 28.28 4.88
N ARG A 554 -10.95 29.54 5.29
CA ARG A 554 -11.30 30.73 4.49
C ARG A 554 -10.52 30.87 3.20
N SER A 555 -9.35 30.24 3.10
CA SER A 555 -8.48 30.33 1.94
C SER A 555 -7.54 29.14 1.85
N PHE A 556 -7.37 28.57 0.66
CA PHE A 556 -6.38 27.51 0.46
C PHE A 556 -4.93 28.01 0.59
N LYS A 557 -4.72 29.33 0.73
CA LYS A 557 -3.43 29.96 1.03
C LYS A 557 -3.20 30.18 2.53
N SER A 558 -4.09 29.70 3.41
CA SER A 558 -3.96 29.88 4.86
C SER A 558 -2.69 29.21 5.40
N LYS A 559 -2.28 29.62 6.61
CA LYS A 559 -1.16 28.99 7.32
C LYS A 559 -1.39 27.50 7.55
N PHE A 560 -2.65 27.07 7.74
CA PHE A 560 -2.99 25.67 7.90
C PHE A 560 -2.69 24.85 6.65
N PHE A 561 -3.12 25.28 5.45
CA PHE A 561 -2.83 24.55 4.22
C PHE A 561 -1.33 24.53 3.89
N GLN A 562 -0.61 25.62 4.15
CA GLN A 562 0.85 25.68 4.03
C GLN A 562 1.55 24.77 5.05
N HIS A 563 0.93 24.57 6.22
CA HIS A 563 1.44 23.67 7.24
C HIS A 563 1.29 22.21 6.84
N ARG A 564 0.09 21.82 6.39
CA ARG A 564 -0.24 20.46 5.98
C ARG A 564 0.42 20.01 4.67
N GLN A 565 0.79 20.94 3.80
CA GLN A 565 1.52 20.60 2.59
C GLN A 565 2.97 20.25 2.92
N HIS A 566 3.29 18.95 2.93
CA HIS A 566 4.63 18.47 3.23
C HIS A 566 5.48 18.26 1.98
N SER A 567 4.88 18.14 0.79
CA SER A 567 5.64 18.05 -0.46
C SER A 567 6.30 19.39 -0.80
N PRO A 568 7.63 19.44 -1.01
CA PRO A 568 8.33 20.67 -1.34
C PRO A 568 7.80 21.29 -2.64
N GLY A 569 7.23 22.49 -2.57
CA GLY A 569 6.59 23.13 -3.71
C GLY A 569 5.24 22.52 -4.12
N GLY A 570 4.69 21.56 -3.36
CA GLY A 570 3.49 20.80 -3.71
C GLY A 570 2.27 21.66 -4.05
N GLN A 571 2.02 22.74 -3.29
CA GLN A 571 0.91 23.66 -3.62
C GLN A 571 1.10 24.36 -4.98
N ARG A 572 2.34 24.73 -5.32
CA ARG A 572 2.65 25.34 -6.64
C ARG A 572 2.46 24.31 -7.74
N SER A 573 2.98 23.11 -7.57
CA SER A 573 2.82 21.99 -8.51
C SER A 573 1.36 21.67 -8.76
N LEU A 574 0.56 21.60 -7.71
CA LEU A 574 -0.87 21.31 -7.79
C LEU A 574 -1.63 22.39 -8.58
N ILE A 575 -1.39 23.67 -8.27
CA ILE A 575 -1.99 24.79 -9.01
C ILE A 575 -1.56 24.78 -10.48
N HIS A 576 -0.28 24.49 -10.75
CA HIS A 576 0.26 24.42 -12.10
C HIS A 576 -0.41 23.30 -12.93
N LEU A 577 -0.54 22.10 -12.37
CA LEU A 577 -1.20 20.97 -13.03
C LEU A 577 -2.69 21.26 -13.33
N ILE A 578 -3.42 21.78 -12.35
CA ILE A 578 -4.82 22.24 -12.54
C ILE A 578 -4.91 23.27 -13.67
N SER A 579 -3.90 24.15 -13.78
CA SER A 579 -3.87 25.21 -14.78
C SER A 579 -3.69 24.73 -16.23
N PHE A 580 -3.44 23.45 -16.52
CA PHE A 580 -3.52 22.97 -17.90
C PHE A 580 -4.98 22.95 -18.41
N HIS A 581 -5.91 22.49 -17.57
CA HIS A 581 -7.29 22.20 -18.00
C HIS A 581 -8.35 23.13 -17.42
N PHE A 582 -8.08 23.75 -16.27
CA PHE A 582 -9.06 24.55 -15.53
C PHE A 582 -8.58 25.99 -15.30
N ALA A 583 -9.55 26.89 -15.08
CA ALA A 583 -9.25 28.21 -14.56
C ALA A 583 -8.77 28.10 -13.10
N ALA A 584 -7.82 28.94 -12.70
CA ALA A 584 -7.35 28.94 -11.33
C ALA A 584 -8.52 29.33 -10.39
N PRO A 585 -8.86 28.50 -9.40
CA PRO A 585 -9.93 28.86 -8.46
C PRO A 585 -9.53 30.09 -7.63
N PRO A 586 -10.46 30.99 -7.31
CA PRO A 586 -10.22 32.06 -6.35
C PRO A 586 -9.71 31.49 -5.03
N SER A 587 -8.76 32.16 -4.37
CA SER A 587 -8.13 31.59 -3.17
C SER A 587 -9.11 31.31 -2.03
N ARG A 588 -10.22 32.05 -1.99
CA ARG A 588 -11.29 31.92 -0.99
C ARG A 588 -12.30 30.79 -1.29
N ASP A 589 -12.21 30.16 -2.46
CA ASP A 589 -13.11 29.10 -2.90
C ASP A 589 -12.45 27.73 -2.69
N VAL A 590 -12.35 27.32 -1.41
CA VAL A 590 -11.63 26.11 -0.99
C VAL A 590 -12.31 24.84 -1.50
N GLU A 591 -13.64 24.76 -1.45
CA GLU A 591 -14.38 23.58 -1.94
C GLU A 591 -14.15 23.34 -3.43
N ASN A 592 -14.19 24.40 -4.25
CA ASN A 592 -13.88 24.29 -5.68
C ASN A 592 -12.41 23.92 -5.90
N PHE A 593 -11.47 24.43 -5.09
CA PHE A 593 -10.06 24.03 -5.18
C PHE A 593 -9.87 22.54 -4.86
N ILE A 594 -10.55 22.02 -3.84
CA ILE A 594 -10.57 20.59 -3.51
C ILE A 594 -11.11 19.79 -4.70
N HIS A 595 -12.28 20.18 -5.23
CA HIS A 595 -12.94 19.47 -6.34
C HIS A 595 -12.04 19.41 -7.58
N VAL A 596 -11.49 20.54 -8.05
CA VAL A 596 -10.61 20.53 -9.23
C VAL A 596 -9.25 19.85 -8.97
N SER A 597 -8.77 19.83 -7.72
CA SER A 597 -7.57 19.05 -7.36
C SER A 597 -7.81 17.55 -7.50
N GLN A 598 -8.97 17.06 -7.06
CA GLN A 598 -9.35 15.66 -7.19
C GLN A 598 -9.68 15.27 -8.64
N ILE A 599 -10.31 16.16 -9.42
CA ILE A 599 -10.50 15.94 -10.87
C ILE A 599 -9.15 15.80 -11.56
N ASN A 600 -8.22 16.72 -11.29
CA ASN A 600 -6.88 16.66 -11.87
C ASN A 600 -6.20 15.35 -11.51
N GLN A 601 -6.13 14.99 -10.22
CA GLN A 601 -5.55 13.73 -9.78
C GLN A 601 -6.19 12.51 -10.46
N ALA A 602 -7.52 12.39 -10.40
CA ALA A 602 -8.24 11.24 -10.94
C ALA A 602 -7.98 11.06 -12.44
N TRP A 603 -8.02 12.16 -13.20
CA TRP A 603 -7.79 12.11 -14.64
C TRP A 603 -6.32 11.86 -15.00
N SER A 604 -5.37 12.48 -14.29
CA SER A 604 -3.95 12.28 -14.53
C SER A 604 -3.51 10.85 -14.25
N VAL A 605 -3.96 10.26 -13.14
CA VAL A 605 -3.68 8.86 -12.83
C VAL A 605 -4.40 7.94 -13.82
N LYS A 606 -5.66 8.22 -14.18
CA LYS A 606 -6.36 7.47 -15.23
C LYS A 606 -5.57 7.45 -16.54
N SER A 607 -5.16 8.61 -17.05
CA SER A 607 -4.39 8.74 -18.28
C SER A 607 -3.08 7.93 -18.22
N GLN A 608 -2.39 7.99 -17.09
CA GLN A 608 -1.13 7.27 -16.90
C GLN A 608 -1.33 5.75 -16.75
N THR A 609 -2.34 5.31 -16.00
CA THR A 609 -2.66 3.89 -15.83
C THR A 609 -3.14 3.25 -17.13
N GLU A 610 -4.04 3.92 -17.87
CA GLU A 610 -4.52 3.45 -19.18
C GLU A 610 -3.37 3.33 -20.19
N TRP A 611 -2.42 4.28 -20.15
CA TRP A 611 -1.18 4.19 -20.94
C TRP A 611 -0.38 2.94 -20.62
N TYR A 612 -0.16 2.62 -19.34
CA TYR A 612 0.56 1.40 -18.95
C TYR A 612 -0.19 0.14 -19.36
N ARG A 613 -1.50 0.06 -19.11
CA ARG A 613 -2.33 -1.10 -19.50
C ARG A 613 -2.29 -1.37 -21.00
N LYS A 614 -2.28 -0.32 -21.81
CA LYS A 614 -2.22 -0.43 -23.28
C LYS A 614 -0.98 -1.19 -23.77
N TRP A 615 0.14 -1.13 -23.04
CA TRP A 615 1.39 -1.76 -23.47
C TRP A 615 1.55 -3.23 -23.03
N ARG A 616 0.55 -3.83 -22.34
CA ARG A 616 0.56 -5.23 -21.83
C ARG A 616 1.09 -6.28 -22.80
N GLY A 617 0.63 -6.25 -24.05
CA GLY A 617 0.99 -7.25 -25.06
C GLY A 617 1.94 -6.75 -26.15
N THR A 618 2.42 -5.50 -26.10
CA THR A 618 3.13 -4.89 -27.23
C THR A 618 4.58 -4.59 -26.90
N LEU A 619 5.50 -5.20 -27.65
CA LEU A 619 6.94 -4.92 -27.62
C LEU A 619 7.36 -4.18 -28.89
N LEU A 620 7.97 -3.00 -28.73
CA LEU A 620 8.47 -2.21 -29.86
C LEU A 620 9.87 -2.68 -30.31
N PRO A 621 10.29 -2.41 -31.55
CA PRO A 621 11.62 -2.79 -32.06
C PRO A 621 12.80 -2.20 -31.25
N ASN A 622 12.58 -1.10 -30.54
CA ASN A 622 13.58 -0.50 -29.63
C ASN A 622 13.62 -1.16 -28.25
N GLY A 623 12.86 -2.24 -28.03
CA GLY A 623 12.78 -2.98 -26.77
C GLY A 623 11.73 -2.47 -25.78
N LYS A 624 11.16 -1.28 -25.96
CA LYS A 624 10.19 -0.70 -25.01
C LYS A 624 8.79 -1.33 -25.11
N GLY A 625 8.00 -1.20 -24.04
CA GLY A 625 6.65 -1.78 -23.94
C GLY A 625 6.62 -3.04 -23.10
N ARG A 626 5.66 -3.95 -23.37
CA ARG A 626 5.38 -5.13 -22.56
C ARG A 626 5.24 -4.78 -21.07
N THR A 627 4.49 -3.71 -20.81
CA THR A 627 4.23 -3.21 -19.45
C THR A 627 3.28 -4.16 -18.75
N MET A 628 3.67 -4.74 -17.62
CA MET A 628 2.89 -5.77 -16.92
C MET A 628 2.52 -5.39 -15.48
N GLY A 629 2.66 -4.10 -15.14
CA GLY A 629 2.20 -3.60 -13.84
C GLY A 629 2.03 -2.09 -13.82
N ALA A 630 1.00 -1.67 -13.09
CA ALA A 630 0.67 -0.27 -12.84
C ALA A 630 0.15 -0.12 -11.40
N MET A 631 1.05 0.29 -10.50
CA MET A 631 0.78 0.53 -9.09
C MET A 631 0.98 2.02 -8.78
N TYR A 632 -0.12 2.74 -8.56
CA TYR A 632 -0.01 4.17 -8.29
C TYR A 632 0.42 4.45 -6.84
N TRP A 633 1.13 5.55 -6.64
CA TRP A 633 1.39 6.16 -5.35
C TRP A 633 0.23 7.14 -5.07
N GLN A 634 -0.58 7.00 -4.03
CA GLN A 634 -0.66 5.92 -3.02
C GLN A 634 -2.12 5.55 -2.73
N LEU A 635 -2.39 4.49 -1.96
CA LEU A 635 -3.75 4.05 -1.63
C LEU A 635 -4.39 4.95 -0.57
N ASN A 636 -3.81 4.98 0.63
CA ASN A 636 -4.40 5.52 1.85
C ASN A 636 -3.60 6.69 2.43
N ASP A 637 -4.18 7.40 3.40
CA ASP A 637 -3.53 8.48 4.15
C ASP A 637 -3.31 8.10 5.62
N ILE A 638 -2.28 8.68 6.23
CA ILE A 638 -1.95 8.56 7.66
C ILE A 638 -2.55 9.70 8.52
N TRP A 639 -2.97 10.79 7.87
CA TRP A 639 -3.58 11.99 8.49
C TRP A 639 -4.24 12.89 7.42
N GLN A 640 -4.95 13.93 7.86
CA GLN A 640 -5.68 14.84 6.97
C GLN A 640 -4.75 15.90 6.36
N ALA A 641 -4.18 15.62 5.19
CA ALA A 641 -3.29 16.52 4.46
C ALA A 641 -3.40 16.29 2.93
N PRO A 642 -2.92 17.24 2.10
CA PRO A 642 -2.74 16.98 0.67
C PRO A 642 -1.76 15.82 0.46
N SER A 643 -2.16 14.84 -0.34
CA SER A 643 -1.38 13.63 -0.59
C SER A 643 -1.74 13.03 -1.95
N TRP A 644 -1.07 11.95 -2.31
CA TRP A 644 -1.36 11.18 -3.52
C TRP A 644 -2.40 10.08 -3.30
N SER A 645 -2.99 9.99 -2.09
CA SER A 645 -3.95 8.94 -1.75
C SER A 645 -5.19 8.99 -2.65
N SER A 646 -5.81 7.85 -2.86
CA SER A 646 -7.18 7.73 -3.39
C SER A 646 -8.21 7.59 -2.26
N ILE A 647 -7.79 7.16 -1.06
CA ILE A 647 -8.60 7.01 0.14
C ILE A 647 -8.05 7.95 1.23
N GLU A 648 -8.91 8.86 1.69
CA GLU A 648 -8.59 9.84 2.73
C GLU A 648 -8.42 9.19 4.10
N PHE A 649 -7.76 9.88 5.03
CA PHE A 649 -7.69 9.46 6.42
C PHE A 649 -9.11 9.41 7.01
N GLY A 650 -9.49 8.25 7.57
CA GLY A 650 -10.86 7.94 7.97
C GLY A 650 -11.68 7.17 6.92
N GLY A 651 -11.08 6.80 5.78
CA GLY A 651 -11.64 5.83 4.85
C GLY A 651 -12.46 6.40 3.68
N LYS A 652 -12.71 7.71 3.64
CA LYS A 652 -13.53 8.30 2.57
C LYS A 652 -12.82 8.23 1.23
N TRP A 653 -13.52 7.76 0.19
CA TRP A 653 -12.98 7.69 -1.17
C TRP A 653 -12.89 9.09 -1.79
N LYS A 654 -11.72 9.45 -2.31
CA LYS A 654 -11.55 10.56 -3.25
C LYS A 654 -12.06 10.16 -4.64
N MET A 655 -12.21 11.14 -5.53
CA MET A 655 -12.55 10.90 -6.94
C MET A 655 -11.63 9.87 -7.61
N LEU A 656 -10.34 9.85 -7.25
CA LEU A 656 -9.38 8.88 -7.78
C LEU A 656 -9.81 7.42 -7.53
N GLN A 657 -10.39 7.08 -6.37
CA GLN A 657 -10.74 5.69 -6.08
C GLN A 657 -11.89 5.19 -6.97
N TYR A 658 -12.87 6.06 -7.28
CA TYR A 658 -13.93 5.76 -8.24
C TYR A 658 -13.39 5.58 -9.66
N TYR A 659 -12.40 6.39 -10.04
CA TYR A 659 -11.71 6.24 -11.32
C TYR A 659 -10.87 4.97 -11.36
N ALA A 660 -10.22 4.60 -10.25
CA ALA A 660 -9.44 3.36 -10.13
C ALA A 660 -10.30 2.13 -10.36
N LYS A 661 -11.50 2.11 -9.77
CA LYS A 661 -12.48 1.06 -10.04
C LYS A 661 -12.71 0.87 -11.55
N LYS A 662 -12.88 1.96 -12.31
CA LYS A 662 -13.12 1.94 -13.76
C LYS A 662 -11.88 1.56 -14.57
N PHE A 663 -10.76 2.26 -14.39
CA PHE A 663 -9.56 2.03 -15.20
C PHE A 663 -8.85 0.71 -14.88
N PHE A 664 -9.21 0.03 -13.78
CA PHE A 664 -8.76 -1.34 -13.47
C PHE A 664 -9.80 -2.42 -13.78
N GLU A 665 -10.95 -2.10 -14.38
CA GLU A 665 -11.90 -3.12 -14.81
C GLU A 665 -11.23 -4.19 -15.69
N PRO A 666 -11.68 -5.46 -15.62
CA PRO A 666 -11.06 -6.55 -16.38
C PRO A 666 -11.07 -6.31 -17.89
N VAL A 667 -12.01 -5.52 -18.41
CA VAL A 667 -12.09 -5.16 -19.82
C VAL A 667 -12.35 -3.67 -19.92
N ILE A 668 -11.46 -2.92 -20.58
CA ILE A 668 -11.60 -1.47 -20.74
C ILE A 668 -11.43 -1.06 -22.20
N VAL A 669 -12.06 0.05 -22.57
CA VAL A 669 -11.73 0.80 -23.78
C VAL A 669 -10.99 2.08 -23.38
N THR A 670 -9.87 2.37 -24.04
CA THR A 670 -9.08 3.59 -23.80
C THR A 670 -9.05 4.48 -25.04
N GLY A 671 -9.06 5.79 -24.82
CA GLY A 671 -8.89 6.80 -25.86
C GLY A 671 -7.74 7.73 -25.50
N ASP A 672 -6.63 7.60 -26.23
CA ASP A 672 -5.43 8.40 -25.99
C ASP A 672 -5.35 9.58 -26.93
N LEU A 673 -4.88 10.72 -26.44
CA LEU A 673 -4.55 11.90 -27.23
C LEU A 673 -3.08 12.28 -27.03
N ASP A 674 -2.35 12.40 -28.14
CA ASP A 674 -0.99 12.92 -28.13
C ASP A 674 -0.94 14.43 -28.47
N ARG A 675 0.22 15.04 -28.27
CA ARG A 675 0.50 16.46 -28.54
C ARG A 675 0.31 16.85 -30.01
N SER A 676 0.42 15.89 -30.93
CA SER A 676 0.19 16.11 -32.36
C SER A 676 -1.30 16.17 -32.71
N GLY A 677 -2.17 15.76 -31.78
CA GLY A 677 -3.61 15.63 -32.01
C GLY A 677 -3.98 14.27 -32.62
N SER A 678 -3.09 13.27 -32.57
CA SER A 678 -3.44 11.89 -32.93
C SER A 678 -4.28 11.29 -31.81
N ILE A 679 -5.33 10.59 -32.20
CA ILE A 679 -6.17 9.80 -31.31
C ILE A 679 -5.87 8.32 -31.56
N THR A 680 -5.65 7.57 -30.49
CA THR A 680 -5.56 6.10 -30.56
C THR A 680 -6.62 5.49 -29.65
N ILE A 681 -7.39 4.53 -30.16
CA ILE A 681 -8.39 3.81 -29.38
C ILE A 681 -7.98 2.34 -29.28
N ASN A 682 -7.95 1.82 -28.05
CA ASN A 682 -7.58 0.45 -27.75
C ASN A 682 -8.65 -0.22 -26.89
N VAL A 683 -8.79 -1.53 -27.05
CA VAL A 683 -9.56 -2.38 -26.13
C VAL A 683 -8.56 -3.29 -25.42
N ILE A 684 -8.63 -3.33 -24.10
CA ILE A 684 -7.71 -4.05 -23.23
C ILE A 684 -8.51 -5.07 -22.43
N SER A 685 -8.02 -6.30 -22.35
CA SER A 685 -8.66 -7.40 -21.63
C SER A 685 -7.67 -8.15 -20.75
N ASP A 686 -8.07 -8.34 -19.50
CA ASP A 686 -7.42 -9.19 -18.52
C ASP A 686 -8.09 -10.57 -18.43
N LYS A 687 -9.17 -10.81 -19.20
CA LYS A 687 -9.91 -12.08 -19.19
C LYS A 687 -9.06 -13.19 -19.81
N LEU A 688 -9.26 -14.41 -19.32
CA LEU A 688 -8.55 -15.62 -19.77
C LEU A 688 -9.18 -16.28 -21.01
N ASN A 689 -10.32 -15.77 -21.47
CA ASN A 689 -11.05 -16.24 -22.64
C ASN A 689 -11.44 -15.07 -23.53
N ASP A 690 -11.49 -15.31 -24.84
CA ASP A 690 -11.94 -14.32 -25.81
C ASP A 690 -13.42 -13.98 -25.59
N ILE A 691 -13.79 -12.73 -25.86
CA ILE A 691 -15.18 -12.27 -25.84
C ILE A 691 -15.61 -11.98 -27.29
N PRO A 692 -16.36 -12.89 -27.93
CA PRO A 692 -16.86 -12.68 -29.28
C PRO A 692 -18.04 -11.71 -29.30
N ASN A 693 -18.35 -11.18 -30.48
CA ASN A 693 -19.52 -10.35 -30.76
C ASN A 693 -19.62 -9.11 -29.86
N ALA A 694 -18.48 -8.53 -29.49
CA ALA A 694 -18.44 -7.24 -28.83
C ALA A 694 -18.55 -6.12 -29.86
N GLU A 695 -19.02 -4.97 -29.41
CA GLU A 695 -19.19 -3.77 -30.23
C GLU A 695 -18.59 -2.59 -29.49
N LEU A 696 -17.73 -1.84 -30.18
CA LEU A 696 -17.24 -0.55 -29.74
C LEU A 696 -18.03 0.55 -30.44
N LEU A 697 -18.75 1.35 -29.66
CA LEU A 697 -19.46 2.54 -30.09
C LEU A 697 -18.65 3.79 -29.74
N ILE A 698 -18.41 4.63 -30.74
CA ILE A 698 -17.69 5.90 -30.62
C ILE A 698 -18.70 7.01 -30.91
N TYR A 699 -19.17 7.64 -29.85
CA TYR A 699 -20.12 8.73 -29.92
C TYR A 699 -19.41 10.08 -29.96
N LEU A 700 -19.81 10.92 -30.90
CA LEU A 700 -19.35 12.30 -30.97
C LEU A 700 -20.43 13.22 -30.38
N TYR A 701 -20.13 13.90 -29.29
CA TYR A 701 -21.08 14.82 -28.63
C TYR A 701 -20.68 16.26 -28.87
N ASN A 702 -21.66 17.11 -29.20
CA ASN A 702 -21.48 18.56 -29.11
C ASN A 702 -21.76 19.01 -27.68
N TRP A 703 -20.96 19.93 -27.15
CA TRP A 703 -21.12 20.43 -25.78
C TRP A 703 -22.47 21.08 -25.47
N ASN A 704 -23.24 21.45 -26.49
CA ASN A 704 -24.58 22.02 -26.34
C ASN A 704 -25.73 21.00 -26.48
N SER A 705 -25.42 19.70 -26.58
CA SER A 705 -26.40 18.65 -26.88
C SER A 705 -26.13 17.39 -26.06
N MET A 706 -27.17 16.87 -25.40
CA MET A 706 -27.16 15.54 -24.76
C MET A 706 -27.43 14.40 -25.74
N THR A 707 -27.62 14.70 -27.03
CA THR A 707 -27.72 13.70 -28.09
C THR A 707 -26.42 13.71 -28.91
N PRO A 708 -25.84 12.54 -29.22
CA PRO A 708 -24.66 12.48 -30.06
C PRO A 708 -24.97 13.04 -31.45
N VAL A 709 -24.03 13.80 -32.01
CA VAL A 709 -24.12 14.33 -33.38
C VAL A 709 -23.63 13.34 -34.43
N ASP A 710 -22.93 12.30 -33.99
CA ASP A 710 -22.43 11.20 -34.83
C ASP A 710 -22.19 9.95 -33.97
N THR A 711 -22.19 8.77 -34.61
CA THR A 711 -21.87 7.50 -33.96
C THR A 711 -21.18 6.57 -34.95
N ILE A 712 -20.01 6.08 -34.56
CA ILE A 712 -19.25 5.08 -35.32
C ILE A 712 -19.27 3.77 -34.53
N SER A 713 -19.57 2.66 -35.21
CA SER A 713 -19.56 1.33 -34.62
C SER A 713 -18.44 0.46 -35.21
N HIS A 714 -17.80 -0.33 -34.36
CA HIS A 714 -16.87 -1.38 -34.73
C HIS A 714 -17.25 -2.68 -34.04
N SER A 715 -17.61 -3.71 -34.81
CA SER A 715 -17.70 -5.07 -34.29
C SER A 715 -16.30 -5.66 -34.11
N LEU A 716 -16.06 -6.32 -32.99
CA LEU A 716 -14.77 -6.92 -32.66
C LEU A 716 -14.90 -8.18 -31.81
N VAL A 717 -13.85 -8.98 -31.82
CA VAL A 717 -13.58 -10.00 -30.80
C VAL A 717 -12.55 -9.42 -29.84
N ILE A 718 -12.89 -9.35 -28.57
CA ILE A 718 -11.95 -8.93 -27.53
C ILE A 718 -11.07 -10.14 -27.20
N SER A 719 -9.81 -10.09 -27.62
CA SER A 719 -8.88 -11.19 -27.36
C SER A 719 -8.50 -11.25 -25.88
N LYS A 720 -8.38 -12.45 -25.33
CA LYS A 720 -7.90 -12.69 -23.96
C LYS A 720 -6.51 -12.10 -23.73
N GLU A 721 -6.27 -11.65 -22.50
CA GLU A 721 -4.95 -11.20 -22.02
C GLU A 721 -4.22 -10.22 -22.97
N SER A 722 -4.97 -9.31 -23.59
CA SER A 722 -4.49 -8.53 -24.74
C SER A 722 -4.75 -7.03 -24.61
N SER A 723 -4.06 -6.27 -25.46
CA SER A 723 -4.37 -4.89 -25.78
C SER A 723 -4.42 -4.76 -27.31
N GLN A 724 -5.60 -4.50 -27.85
CA GLN A 724 -5.87 -4.43 -29.28
C GLN A 724 -6.12 -2.98 -29.68
N ARG A 725 -5.29 -2.44 -30.59
CA ARG A 725 -5.53 -1.13 -31.19
C ARG A 725 -6.62 -1.25 -32.25
N ILE A 726 -7.78 -0.65 -31.98
CA ILE A 726 -8.94 -0.69 -32.88
C ILE A 726 -8.86 0.41 -33.93
N MET A 727 -8.45 1.62 -33.53
CA MET A 727 -8.38 2.77 -34.43
C MET A 727 -7.17 3.66 -34.09
N LYS A 728 -6.56 4.22 -35.13
CA LYS A 728 -5.67 5.40 -35.04
C LYS A 728 -6.16 6.46 -36.02
N THR A 729 -6.44 7.65 -35.52
CA THR A 729 -7.01 8.76 -36.28
C THR A 729 -6.46 10.09 -35.74
N SER A 730 -7.02 11.22 -36.18
CA SER A 730 -6.68 12.55 -35.67
C SER A 730 -7.94 13.27 -35.16
N VAL A 731 -7.76 14.29 -34.31
CA VAL A 731 -8.85 15.20 -33.92
C VAL A 731 -9.53 15.80 -35.15
N ARG A 732 -8.77 16.11 -36.20
CA ARG A 732 -9.32 16.69 -37.43
C ARG A 732 -10.27 15.72 -38.14
N ASP A 733 -9.88 14.45 -38.24
CA ASP A 733 -10.60 13.48 -39.05
C ASP A 733 -11.77 12.85 -38.29
N LEU A 734 -11.61 12.58 -36.99
CA LEU A 734 -12.66 11.98 -36.15
C LEU A 734 -13.70 13.02 -35.69
N ILE A 735 -13.27 14.23 -35.34
CA ILE A 735 -14.14 15.22 -34.70
C ILE A 735 -14.56 16.31 -35.68
N GLU A 736 -13.63 16.92 -36.42
CA GLU A 736 -13.95 18.11 -37.22
C GLU A 736 -14.45 17.86 -38.64
N SER A 737 -14.39 16.60 -39.10
CA SER A 737 -15.06 16.16 -40.32
C SER A 737 -16.58 16.39 -40.22
N ASN A 738 -17.14 16.27 -39.01
CA ASN A 738 -18.55 16.57 -38.75
C ASN A 738 -18.80 18.09 -38.68
N PRO A 739 -19.67 18.66 -39.55
CA PRO A 739 -19.93 20.10 -39.60
C PRO A 739 -20.41 20.72 -38.27
N LYS A 740 -21.13 19.94 -37.43
CA LYS A 740 -21.62 20.39 -36.13
C LYS A 740 -20.49 20.56 -35.10
N CYS A 741 -19.36 19.87 -35.30
CA CYS A 741 -18.18 19.92 -34.44
C CYS A 741 -17.08 20.83 -34.97
N LYS A 742 -17.17 21.27 -36.23
CA LYS A 742 -16.18 22.13 -36.88
C LYS A 742 -16.04 23.48 -36.17
N SER A 743 -14.81 23.79 -35.76
CA SER A 743 -14.41 25.13 -35.31
C SER A 743 -13.72 25.89 -36.43
N ARG A 744 -14.18 27.11 -36.74
CA ARG A 744 -13.52 27.99 -37.74
C ARG A 744 -12.22 28.63 -37.21
N LYS A 745 -11.99 28.60 -35.89
CA LYS A 745 -10.80 29.16 -35.24
C LYS A 745 -9.97 28.03 -34.63
N ARG A 746 -8.67 28.02 -34.90
CA ARG A 746 -7.72 27.16 -34.18
C ARG A 746 -7.68 27.57 -32.69
N PRO A 747 -7.53 26.61 -31.78
CA PRO A 747 -7.16 25.22 -32.06
C PRO A 747 -8.39 24.28 -32.19
N TYR A 748 -8.25 23.21 -32.99
CA TYR A 748 -9.31 22.28 -33.41
C TYR A 748 -9.94 21.46 -32.26
N GLY A 749 -11.20 21.05 -32.36
CA GLY A 749 -11.86 20.18 -31.35
C GLY A 749 -12.44 20.91 -30.12
N SER A 750 -12.76 22.21 -30.22
CA SER A 750 -13.31 22.98 -29.10
C SER A 750 -14.81 22.79 -28.87
N LYS A 751 -15.56 22.28 -29.86
CA LYS A 751 -17.03 22.16 -29.80
C LYS A 751 -17.56 20.79 -29.41
N CYS A 752 -16.73 19.76 -29.48
CA CYS A 752 -17.15 18.38 -29.28
C CYS A 752 -16.14 17.58 -28.47
N PHE A 753 -16.62 16.49 -27.90
CA PHE A 753 -15.83 15.47 -27.22
C PHE A 753 -16.32 14.08 -27.64
N VAL A 754 -15.55 13.06 -27.25
CA VAL A 754 -15.85 11.67 -27.63
C VAL A 754 -16.23 10.87 -26.37
N LYS A 755 -17.32 10.12 -26.46
CA LYS A 755 -17.69 9.06 -25.52
C LYS A 755 -17.46 7.71 -26.21
N LEU A 756 -16.77 6.81 -25.53
CA LEU A 756 -16.50 5.45 -25.96
C LEU A 756 -17.34 4.51 -25.11
N THR A 757 -18.12 3.64 -25.75
CA THR A 757 -18.90 2.61 -25.06
C THR A 757 -18.55 1.26 -25.68
N LEU A 758 -17.97 0.38 -24.88
CA LEU A 758 -17.75 -1.01 -25.24
C LEU A 758 -18.92 -1.83 -24.70
N GLN A 759 -19.58 -2.60 -25.55
CA GLN A 759 -20.76 -3.36 -25.17
C GLN A 759 -20.78 -4.76 -25.79
N LYS A 760 -21.61 -5.64 -25.22
CA LYS A 760 -21.97 -6.93 -25.80
C LYS A 760 -23.45 -7.16 -25.56
N GLU A 761 -24.20 -7.52 -26.60
CA GLU A 761 -25.65 -7.80 -26.51
C GLU A 761 -26.42 -6.67 -25.79
N ASN A 762 -26.09 -5.41 -26.13
CA ASN A 762 -26.62 -4.17 -25.51
C ASN A 762 -26.29 -3.97 -24.01
N SER A 763 -25.50 -4.87 -23.40
CA SER A 763 -24.96 -4.68 -22.05
C SER A 763 -23.63 -3.94 -22.13
N ILE A 764 -23.54 -2.80 -21.46
CA ILE A 764 -22.32 -2.00 -21.39
C ILE A 764 -21.27 -2.76 -20.58
N ILE A 765 -20.10 -2.96 -21.18
CA ILE A 765 -18.91 -3.53 -20.54
C ILE A 765 -18.10 -2.42 -19.88
N HIS A 766 -17.83 -1.34 -20.62
CA HIS A 766 -17.02 -0.21 -20.13
C HIS A 766 -17.36 1.07 -20.90
N GLU A 767 -17.32 2.21 -20.21
CA GLU A 767 -17.44 3.53 -20.82
C GLU A 767 -16.20 4.39 -20.54
N ASN A 768 -15.80 5.18 -21.53
CA ASN A 768 -14.69 6.11 -21.39
C ASN A 768 -14.95 7.41 -22.14
N PHE A 769 -14.20 8.46 -21.81
CA PHE A 769 -14.32 9.77 -22.40
C PHE A 769 -12.97 10.30 -22.84
N LEU A 770 -12.97 10.96 -23.99
CA LEU A 770 -11.79 11.65 -24.52
C LEU A 770 -12.12 13.12 -24.77
N PHE A 771 -11.34 13.99 -24.13
CA PHE A 771 -11.45 15.43 -24.26
C PHE A 771 -10.32 15.99 -25.14
N PRO A 772 -10.61 16.44 -26.37
CA PRO A 772 -9.58 16.95 -27.28
C PRO A 772 -8.98 18.30 -26.86
N ARG A 773 -9.60 18.98 -25.88
CA ARG A 773 -9.21 20.31 -25.40
C ARG A 773 -9.46 20.50 -23.92
N SER A 774 -8.58 21.31 -23.32
CA SER A 774 -8.76 21.95 -22.00
C SER A 774 -10.12 22.63 -21.90
N PHE A 775 -10.79 22.48 -20.74
CA PHE A 775 -12.13 23.01 -20.49
C PHE A 775 -12.22 24.53 -20.59
N LYS A 776 -11.11 25.25 -20.38
CA LYS A 776 -11.01 26.70 -20.62
C LYS A 776 -11.18 27.11 -22.09
N LYS A 777 -10.99 26.19 -23.02
CA LYS A 777 -11.02 26.42 -24.47
C LYS A 777 -12.25 25.80 -25.14
N VAL A 778 -13.13 25.17 -24.36
CA VAL A 778 -14.36 24.55 -24.84
C VAL A 778 -15.40 25.62 -25.19
N ILE A 779 -16.09 25.43 -26.32
CA ILE A 779 -17.14 26.32 -26.83
C ILE A 779 -18.46 25.56 -26.84
N GLY A 780 -19.49 26.14 -26.24
CA GLY A 780 -20.86 25.61 -26.27
C GLY A 780 -21.25 24.75 -25.07
N LEU A 781 -20.36 24.55 -24.09
CA LEU A 781 -20.70 23.90 -22.83
C LEU A 781 -21.69 24.78 -22.05
N GLN A 782 -22.89 24.24 -21.84
CA GLN A 782 -23.94 24.90 -21.07
C GLN A 782 -23.75 24.59 -19.58
N ASN A 783 -24.04 25.58 -18.73
CA ASN A 783 -24.10 25.32 -17.29
C ASN A 783 -25.37 24.51 -17.02
N CYS A 784 -25.18 23.31 -16.45
CA CYS A 784 -26.27 22.42 -16.09
C CYS A 784 -26.72 22.61 -14.64
N LYS A 785 -27.91 22.11 -14.34
CA LYS A 785 -28.44 21.95 -12.98
C LYS A 785 -28.46 20.47 -12.63
N ILE A 786 -27.75 20.10 -11.57
CA ILE A 786 -27.80 18.75 -11.03
C ILE A 786 -28.83 18.70 -9.90
N GLN A 787 -29.78 17.76 -9.99
CA GLN A 787 -30.74 17.45 -8.93
C GLN A 787 -30.52 16.02 -8.44
N THR A 788 -30.61 15.82 -7.13
CA THR A 788 -30.44 14.51 -6.51
C THR A 788 -31.65 14.14 -5.69
N GLN A 789 -32.16 12.93 -5.90
CA GLN A 789 -33.28 12.38 -5.17
C GLN A 789 -32.95 10.98 -4.68
N VAL A 790 -32.99 10.78 -3.36
CA VAL A 790 -32.97 9.46 -2.74
C VAL A 790 -34.35 8.84 -2.91
N ASP A 791 -34.40 7.73 -3.62
CA ASP A 791 -35.65 7.04 -4.01
C ASP A 791 -36.09 6.08 -2.90
N SER A 792 -35.22 5.15 -2.54
CA SER A 792 -35.44 4.14 -1.49
C SER A 792 -34.14 3.80 -0.76
N CYS A 793 -34.27 3.26 0.46
CA CYS A 793 -33.16 2.71 1.23
C CYS A 793 -33.54 1.34 1.76
N THR A 794 -32.63 0.38 1.62
CA THR A 794 -32.68 -0.97 2.17
C THR A 794 -31.65 -1.11 3.29
N LEU A 795 -31.51 -2.31 3.84
CA LEU A 795 -30.40 -2.62 4.76
C LEU A 795 -29.03 -2.60 4.07
N GLU A 796 -28.98 -2.82 2.75
CA GLU A 796 -27.72 -2.96 2.02
C GLU A 796 -27.28 -1.65 1.34
N ASN A 797 -28.23 -0.86 0.83
CA ASN A 797 -27.94 0.35 0.07
C ASN A 797 -29.14 1.29 -0.05
N CYS A 798 -28.86 2.54 -0.42
CA CYS A 798 -29.84 3.53 -0.84
C CYS A 798 -29.72 3.82 -2.34
N VAL A 799 -30.84 3.90 -3.04
CA VAL A 799 -30.92 4.25 -4.47
C VAL A 799 -31.01 5.77 -4.62
N ILE A 800 -30.15 6.35 -5.46
CA ILE A 800 -30.10 7.78 -5.74
C ILE A 800 -30.28 8.00 -7.24
N ASN A 801 -31.27 8.82 -7.59
CA ASN A 801 -31.49 9.32 -8.94
C ASN A 801 -30.83 10.70 -9.06
N VAL A 802 -29.89 10.82 -9.99
CA VAL A 802 -29.19 12.08 -10.31
C VAL A 802 -29.70 12.56 -11.66
N GLN A 803 -30.27 13.76 -11.71
CA GLN A 803 -30.84 14.34 -12.92
C GLN A 803 -30.04 15.56 -13.37
N THR A 804 -29.94 15.75 -14.68
CA THR A 804 -29.32 16.91 -15.31
C THR A 804 -30.12 17.37 -16.53
N ASP A 805 -30.11 18.68 -16.78
CA ASP A 805 -30.76 19.32 -17.94
C ASP A 805 -29.79 19.54 -19.12
N SER A 806 -28.50 19.28 -18.92
CA SER A 806 -27.42 19.42 -19.92
C SER A 806 -26.24 18.52 -19.54
N ILE A 807 -25.16 18.51 -20.32
CA ILE A 807 -23.97 17.69 -20.02
C ILE A 807 -23.42 18.05 -18.62
N GLY A 808 -23.38 17.06 -17.73
CA GLY A 808 -22.85 17.20 -16.37
C GLY A 808 -21.40 16.71 -16.32
N LEU A 809 -20.45 17.58 -15.98
CA LEU A 809 -19.03 17.24 -15.94
C LEU A 809 -18.55 17.00 -14.50
N PHE A 810 -17.93 15.85 -14.27
CA PHE A 810 -17.32 15.47 -12.99
C PHE A 810 -18.28 15.65 -11.81
N VAL A 811 -19.51 15.13 -11.98
CA VAL A 811 -20.57 15.22 -10.97
C VAL A 811 -20.12 14.46 -9.73
N TRP A 812 -19.87 15.21 -8.67
CA TRP A 812 -19.36 14.75 -7.40
C TRP A 812 -20.44 14.84 -6.33
N LEU A 813 -20.82 13.68 -5.79
CA LEU A 813 -21.75 13.58 -4.68
C LEU A 813 -21.01 13.38 -3.38
N ASP A 814 -21.51 13.99 -2.32
CA ASP A 814 -20.96 13.90 -0.98
C ASP A 814 -22.09 13.71 0.04
N ALA A 815 -22.02 12.64 0.83
CA ALA A 815 -22.95 12.36 1.93
C ALA A 815 -22.54 13.04 3.27
N LYS A 816 -21.56 13.95 3.21
CA LYS A 816 -21.03 14.79 4.29
C LYS A 816 -20.61 14.00 5.54
N ASN A 817 -21.56 13.79 6.46
CA ASN A 817 -21.34 13.23 7.78
C ASN A 817 -21.77 11.76 7.89
N ILE A 818 -22.18 11.15 6.78
CA ILE A 818 -22.57 9.74 6.72
C ILE A 818 -21.40 8.93 6.16
N ASP A 819 -20.93 7.97 6.94
CA ASP A 819 -19.86 7.05 6.53
C ASP A 819 -20.40 6.08 5.46
N GLY A 820 -19.69 5.97 4.34
CA GLY A 820 -20.08 5.12 3.22
C GLY A 820 -19.41 5.53 1.92
N TYR A 821 -19.81 4.88 0.83
CA TYR A 821 -19.32 5.18 -0.51
C TYR A 821 -20.43 5.00 -1.55
N PHE A 822 -20.27 5.66 -2.70
CA PHE A 822 -21.22 5.56 -3.80
C PHE A 822 -20.84 4.40 -4.76
N SER A 823 -21.79 3.87 -5.54
CA SER A 823 -21.49 2.88 -6.57
C SER A 823 -20.62 3.45 -7.70
N ASP A 824 -20.81 4.73 -7.98
CA ASP A 824 -20.07 5.56 -8.94
C ASP A 824 -20.07 7.02 -8.47
N ASN A 825 -19.01 7.77 -8.77
CA ASN A 825 -18.89 9.19 -8.42
C ASN A 825 -17.85 9.90 -9.32
N GLY A 826 -17.91 11.23 -9.42
CA GLY A 826 -17.07 12.00 -10.33
C GLY A 826 -17.34 11.73 -11.81
N PHE A 827 -18.50 11.16 -12.14
CA PHE A 827 -18.86 10.73 -13.49
C PHE A 827 -19.26 11.88 -14.41
N ILE A 828 -19.31 11.57 -15.70
CA ILE A 828 -19.73 12.48 -16.77
C ILE A 828 -21.13 12.07 -17.20
N MET A 829 -22.11 12.95 -17.02
CA MET A 829 -23.49 12.72 -17.43
C MET A 829 -23.70 13.22 -18.87
N THR A 830 -23.97 12.29 -19.77
CA THR A 830 -24.48 12.56 -21.13
C THR A 830 -25.97 12.27 -21.26
N ASP A 831 -26.51 11.48 -20.33
CA ASP A 831 -27.93 11.18 -20.19
C ASP A 831 -28.57 12.07 -19.12
N SER A 832 -29.87 12.35 -19.27
CA SER A 832 -30.63 13.21 -18.35
C SER A 832 -30.83 12.62 -16.94
N LEU A 833 -30.70 11.30 -16.81
CA LEU A 833 -30.89 10.57 -15.56
C LEU A 833 -29.77 9.54 -15.39
N HIS A 834 -29.14 9.54 -14.22
CA HIS A 834 -28.16 8.54 -13.82
C HIS A 834 -28.54 7.98 -12.45
N LYS A 835 -28.68 6.66 -12.38
CA LYS A 835 -29.02 5.95 -11.14
C LYS A 835 -27.76 5.38 -10.52
N ILE A 836 -27.55 5.66 -9.25
CA ILE A 836 -26.44 5.13 -8.46
C ILE A 836 -26.93 4.61 -7.11
N TYR A 837 -26.04 3.96 -6.38
CA TYR A 837 -26.31 3.43 -5.03
C TYR A 837 -25.35 4.06 -4.03
N PHE A 838 -25.79 4.21 -2.79
CA PHE A 838 -24.94 4.55 -1.64
C PHE A 838 -24.92 3.38 -0.67
N TYR A 839 -23.72 2.94 -0.30
CA TYR A 839 -23.46 1.83 0.61
C TYR A 839 -22.95 2.35 1.95
N SER A 840 -23.48 1.82 3.04
CA SER A 840 -23.01 2.11 4.40
C SER A 840 -23.15 0.87 5.27
N GLU A 841 -22.26 0.74 6.26
CA GLU A 841 -22.36 -0.30 7.29
C GLU A 841 -23.54 -0.06 8.24
N LYS A 842 -23.97 1.20 8.39
CA LYS A 842 -25.07 1.57 9.27
C LYS A 842 -26.34 1.70 8.44
N GLN A 843 -27.45 1.25 9.01
CA GLN A 843 -28.76 1.49 8.43
C GLN A 843 -29.03 3.00 8.37
N ILE A 844 -29.38 3.49 7.19
CA ILE A 844 -29.67 4.91 6.93
C ILE A 844 -31.08 5.02 6.38
N SER A 845 -31.85 5.96 6.92
CA SER A 845 -33.15 6.31 6.34
C SER A 845 -33.00 7.20 5.11
N ARG A 846 -34.00 7.14 4.23
CA ARG A 846 -34.09 8.00 3.04
C ARG A 846 -33.87 9.48 3.38
N ASP A 847 -34.54 9.98 4.41
CA ASP A 847 -34.50 11.40 4.79
C ASP A 847 -33.13 11.81 5.34
N GLN A 848 -32.48 10.93 6.12
CA GLN A 848 -31.13 11.18 6.62
C GLN A 848 -30.12 11.34 5.47
N LEU A 849 -30.17 10.46 4.47
CA LEU A 849 -29.28 10.55 3.32
C LEU A 849 -29.62 11.78 2.46
N GLN A 850 -30.91 12.00 2.17
CA GLN A 850 -31.35 13.12 1.34
C GLN A 850 -30.91 14.48 1.91
N ASN A 851 -31.01 14.66 3.24
CA ASN A 851 -30.62 15.89 3.92
C ASN A 851 -29.10 16.09 4.00
N SER A 852 -28.33 15.01 3.92
CA SER A 852 -26.86 15.06 4.00
C SER A 852 -26.21 15.20 2.62
N LEU A 853 -26.91 14.83 1.55
CA LEU A 853 -26.39 14.79 0.20
C LEU A 853 -26.13 16.19 -0.37
N SER A 854 -24.94 16.38 -0.94
CA SER A 854 -24.60 17.54 -1.76
C SER A 854 -24.00 17.10 -3.08
N ALA A 855 -24.22 17.90 -4.13
CA ALA A 855 -23.66 17.69 -5.46
C ALA A 855 -22.80 18.88 -5.87
N THR A 856 -21.61 18.62 -6.40
CA THR A 856 -20.68 19.60 -6.98
C THR A 856 -20.30 19.12 -8.39
N TRP A 857 -20.24 20.02 -9.37
CA TRP A 857 -19.90 19.66 -10.74
C TRP A 857 -19.15 20.81 -11.41
N LEU A 858 -18.41 20.49 -12.47
CA LEU A 858 -17.67 21.48 -13.23
C LEU A 858 -18.61 22.30 -14.12
N ASN A 859 -18.70 23.60 -13.84
CA ASN A 859 -19.42 24.58 -14.66
C ASN A 859 -18.46 25.55 -15.35
N GLN A 860 -18.90 26.15 -16.48
CA GLN A 860 -18.22 27.32 -17.01
C GLN A 860 -18.53 28.54 -16.14
N LYS A 861 -17.56 28.96 -15.32
CA LYS A 861 -17.60 30.30 -14.72
C LYS A 861 -17.47 31.31 -15.86
N LYS A 862 -18.50 32.13 -16.10
CA LYS A 862 -18.38 33.30 -16.98
C LYS A 862 -17.35 34.22 -16.34
N ASN A 863 -16.24 34.46 -17.04
CA ASN A 863 -15.28 35.50 -16.65
C ASN A 863 -15.94 36.87 -16.64
#